data_AF-A0A2S0Q7E0-F1
#
_entry.id   AF-A0A2S0Q7E0-F1
#
_cell.length_a   1.000
_cell.length_b   1.000
_cell.length_c   1.000
_cell.angle_alpha   90.00
_cell.angle_beta   90.00
_cell.angle_gamma   90.00
#
_symmetry.space_group_name_H-M   'P 1'
#
loop_
_entity.id
_entity.type
_entity.pdbx_description
1 polymer ?
#
loop_
_entity_poly.entity_id
_entity_poly.type
_entity_poly.pdbx_seq_one_letter_code
_entity_poly.pdbx_strand_id
1 'polypeptide(L)'
;MTAKIADDLGRLFEVGFNIGILSYIHQNQIKQRFGNLYRSELKHLKFSKIRQRIVDKVVSKRDREIADTWCQFFVQKGFLSGLNFFREYLTSVGCDKPENFRHLEILYYQCCFHGDNSIGTYETDETQWFKDVLSQFDKLENTANYISKYKAKGDFLNADTLILLKYRRKYRVLCLDLSVFSIHTDEDIQNIDYVEIIRRLLMRDVNYIRSKSVFSSLSIDTNSLGLDFSPGLTDYFTAFKYKDKESAKLIQAAGYIYSFYQFLEETGMISDISAPILNAVGYSDRSFNTISIQPENLNIFQTCYQIYKHHDNKEEITDARHRVLNQITRNAFRTFDKGQEFVNSLLGITPNSINIIPRHTEKISDFSNSVAQVPSELISDLGLTGNCNFRDAHSQLIQKSLLSDKTYIFLTGNPGIGKTTAIVNFLKNHLDEGFIFFYVSPRKQVNLDIIEKFKDKQTTKLVDERILAINTHSHLIKDNSGKCSVEYTSNQYQNDFVQGGVHFLNSENVARKARRSNRLEHITDDTIQDAGQKTKGVLNSLCEGLYTVISQELSQNIIATASTQSLKKTDSGDTLKHLEKIFRDAYNTREEKVFPEKMQNISRRIKHLFIMIDEITGDEGGVEFLDGIHKIIKRYELTNPENGFNTKVIIADASIVDQNVIRQHLEDTTPEPNKIYFRHAGDNIQPLSVEDLNFKNLPASIINANSYPAKSLTISYQILIESCKFTDKARLKDKSNLEKNLLEAIFTDIQNLLENSDVEQFIVYIQNKPKLSELIDKIQDKLGEGNFQKNSHYLEIHANISELEKQEIQRYQENVKVIFMTASGSRGLSFPKAKHILVEIPKFEIEKNLMEIIQVIYRGRGNDYLDNQDKYLFFYLAERSFYYEDNPQLSVKESVLSLLNLLLILKASIMTRIYGYGNIGRKKYILIPIGGKSILAAGETFSSQMVNLINQLKKEHQMNRSHELLEKVYTSLEKLMGDGDFVVQKGAEESYIILQKTFNNKFLQLAKTFDKLLDFDALELGYINGGLLLVPTANIEESYQIKLLDIEQYANAELWQNMKRISQNQTYPENLRFAIKDAIELVHKLQNASSKTQKLTQKSKNIDQYYALPLFAFISGEVMSEYFTNEIEEPEDERFRDILAAYIRLLYPVTNILPIGHKYQEFPFVVFRSYSLAEIRKQLFTDKYLLNSRELNVLNLILSQ
;
A
#
# COMPACT_ATOMS: atom_id res chain seq x y z
N MET A 1 11.01 19.02 44.87
CA MET A 1 9.81 18.27 44.46
C MET A 1 9.28 18.93 43.21
N THR A 2 9.71 18.46 42.04
CA THR A 2 9.19 18.87 40.74
C THR A 2 7.83 18.20 40.55
N ALA A 3 6.77 18.99 40.42
CA ALA A 3 5.42 18.46 40.30
C ALA A 3 5.21 17.91 38.88
N LYS A 4 4.99 16.59 38.75
CA LYS A 4 4.81 15.91 37.46
C LYS A 4 3.49 16.29 36.79
N ILE A 5 3.50 17.33 35.96
CA ILE A 5 2.31 17.75 35.19
C ILE A 5 2.07 16.79 34.02
N ALA A 6 3.14 16.19 33.48
CA ALA A 6 3.05 15.20 32.41
C ALA A 6 2.10 14.03 32.74
N ASP A 7 2.13 13.50 33.96
CA ASP A 7 1.26 12.39 34.40
C ASP A 7 -0.22 12.85 34.44
N ASP A 8 -0.49 14.07 34.94
CA ASP A 8 -1.85 14.64 34.98
C ASP A 8 -2.42 14.85 33.57
N LEU A 9 -1.59 15.31 32.62
CA LEU A 9 -1.99 15.45 31.21
C LEU A 9 -2.32 14.10 30.58
N GLY A 10 -1.61 13.04 30.96
CA GLY A 10 -1.93 11.66 30.61
C GLY A 10 -3.33 11.24 31.06
N ARG A 11 -3.69 11.53 32.31
CA ARG A 11 -5.04 11.26 32.84
C ARG A 11 -6.12 12.08 32.16
N LEU A 12 -5.85 13.35 31.84
CA LEU A 12 -6.79 14.18 31.07
C LEU A 12 -7.07 13.61 29.67
N PHE A 13 -6.04 13.08 29.01
CA PHE A 13 -6.20 12.40 27.72
C PHE A 13 -7.09 11.15 27.86
N GLU A 14 -6.85 10.31 28.86
CA GLU A 14 -7.64 9.11 29.17
C GLU A 14 -9.12 9.44 29.43
N VAL A 15 -9.38 10.43 30.27
CA VAL A 15 -10.74 10.91 30.59
C VAL A 15 -11.44 11.44 29.33
N GLY A 16 -10.75 12.29 28.57
CA GLY A 16 -11.26 12.79 27.30
C GLY A 16 -11.64 11.64 26.36
N PHE A 17 -10.75 10.66 26.22
CA PHE A 17 -10.94 9.49 25.34
C PHE A 17 -12.20 8.71 25.70
N ASN A 18 -12.39 8.36 26.97
CA ASN A 18 -13.58 7.65 27.42
C ASN A 18 -14.86 8.47 27.27
N ILE A 19 -14.82 9.80 27.48
CA ILE A 19 -15.96 10.68 27.20
C ILE A 19 -16.30 10.67 25.70
N GLY A 20 -15.30 10.65 24.82
CA GLY A 20 -15.50 10.55 23.37
C GLY A 20 -16.25 9.27 22.96
N ILE A 21 -15.86 8.11 23.53
CA ILE A 21 -16.56 6.83 23.31
C ILE A 21 -18.02 6.92 23.79
N LEU A 22 -18.23 7.41 25.01
CA LEU A 22 -19.56 7.53 25.61
C LEU A 22 -20.45 8.51 24.83
N SER A 23 -19.88 9.61 24.32
CA SER A 23 -20.56 10.57 23.47
C SER A 23 -21.06 9.90 22.19
N TYR A 24 -20.22 9.11 21.51
CA TYR A 24 -20.63 8.36 20.32
C TYR A 24 -21.74 7.33 20.63
N ILE A 25 -21.64 6.61 21.75
CA ILE A 25 -22.66 5.66 22.21
C ILE A 25 -23.99 6.38 22.45
N HIS A 26 -23.95 7.54 23.10
CA HIS A 26 -25.12 8.36 23.43
C HIS A 26 -25.81 8.91 22.17
N GLN A 27 -25.04 9.55 21.29
CA GLN A 27 -25.51 10.14 20.03
C GLN A 27 -26.23 9.12 19.14
N ASN A 28 -25.71 7.89 19.08
CA ASN A 28 -26.25 6.83 18.23
C ASN A 28 -27.25 5.90 18.93
N GLN A 29 -27.59 6.19 20.20
CA GLN A 29 -28.52 5.41 21.01
C GLN A 29 -28.20 3.90 21.01
N ILE A 30 -26.92 3.55 21.06
CA ILE A 30 -26.48 2.15 21.01
C ILE A 30 -26.97 1.45 22.28
N LYS A 31 -27.58 0.27 22.12
CA LYS A 31 -28.09 -0.52 23.25
C LYS A 31 -26.93 -0.88 24.19
N GLN A 32 -27.12 -0.59 25.48
CA GLN A 32 -26.09 -0.71 26.51
C GLN A 32 -26.69 -1.14 27.85
N ARG A 33 -25.85 -1.63 28.78
CA ARG A 33 -26.26 -2.13 30.11
C ARG A 33 -25.79 -1.33 31.32
N PHE A 34 -24.92 -0.34 31.15
CA PHE A 34 -24.43 0.54 32.23
C PHE A 34 -25.44 1.63 32.66
N GLY A 35 -26.59 1.75 32.00
CA GLY A 35 -27.65 2.69 32.37
C GLY A 35 -27.15 4.14 32.46
N ASN A 36 -27.30 4.77 33.63
CA ASN A 36 -26.87 6.14 33.92
C ASN A 36 -25.55 6.23 34.73
N LEU A 37 -24.83 5.13 34.90
CA LEU A 37 -23.63 5.05 35.75
C LEU A 37 -22.62 6.16 35.41
N TYR A 38 -22.10 6.16 34.18
CA TYR A 38 -21.10 7.14 33.74
C TYR A 38 -21.63 8.57 33.61
N ARG A 39 -22.89 8.76 33.21
CA ARG A 39 -23.50 10.10 33.18
C ARG A 39 -23.58 10.70 34.59
N SER A 40 -23.74 9.87 35.63
CA SER A 40 -23.76 10.32 37.02
C SER A 40 -22.35 10.73 37.49
N GLU A 41 -21.33 9.93 37.20
CA GLU A 41 -19.93 10.25 37.49
C GLU A 41 -19.48 11.58 36.83
N LEU A 42 -19.78 11.74 35.54
CA LEU A 42 -19.36 12.92 34.77
C LEU A 42 -19.97 14.24 35.27
N LYS A 43 -21.08 14.21 36.01
CA LYS A 43 -21.67 15.42 36.64
C LYS A 43 -20.79 15.99 37.76
N HIS A 44 -19.99 15.14 38.41
CA HIS A 44 -19.11 15.55 39.50
C HIS A 44 -17.81 16.19 38.98
N LEU A 45 -17.43 15.89 37.73
CA LEU A 45 -16.22 16.40 37.10
C LEU A 45 -16.45 17.78 36.47
N LYS A 46 -15.68 18.77 36.94
CA LYS A 46 -15.66 20.13 36.40
C LYS A 46 -14.27 20.44 35.86
N PHE A 47 -14.17 20.75 34.57
CA PHE A 47 -12.87 21.01 33.94
C PHE A 47 -12.09 22.12 34.64
N SER A 48 -12.78 23.20 35.02
CA SER A 48 -12.16 24.34 35.70
C SER A 48 -11.45 23.96 37.01
N LYS A 49 -12.03 23.02 37.79
CA LYS A 49 -11.44 22.54 39.05
C LYS A 49 -10.23 21.65 38.81
N ILE A 50 -10.34 20.73 37.84
CA ILE A 50 -9.25 19.82 37.47
C ILE A 50 -8.06 20.63 36.94
N ARG A 51 -8.33 21.52 35.98
CA ARG A 51 -7.36 22.44 35.40
C ARG A 51 -6.66 23.28 36.47
N GLN A 52 -7.41 23.88 37.40
CA GLN A 52 -6.83 24.67 38.48
C GLN A 52 -5.85 23.85 39.33
N ARG A 53 -6.19 22.61 39.69
CA ARG A 53 -5.28 21.74 40.47
C ARG A 53 -3.98 21.43 39.74
N ILE A 54 -4.01 21.28 38.42
CA ILE A 54 -2.80 21.03 37.63
C ILE A 54 -1.96 22.31 37.54
N VAL A 55 -2.58 23.44 37.21
CA VAL A 55 -1.89 24.72 37.04
C VAL A 55 -1.29 25.23 38.36
N ASP A 56 -1.95 25.00 39.50
CA ASP A 56 -1.46 25.40 40.83
C ASP A 56 -0.17 24.68 41.24
N LYS A 57 0.17 23.57 40.58
CA LYS A 57 1.47 22.88 40.76
C LYS A 57 2.64 23.65 40.14
N VAL A 58 2.38 24.63 39.28
CA VAL A 58 3.39 25.47 38.60
C VAL A 58 3.58 26.79 39.34
N VAL A 59 4.83 27.26 39.46
CA VAL A 59 5.16 28.52 40.16
C VAL A 59 5.12 29.74 39.24
N SER A 60 5.74 29.67 38.05
CA SER A 60 5.88 30.78 37.11
C SER A 60 4.55 31.10 36.42
N LYS A 61 4.22 32.39 36.28
CA LYS A 61 3.00 32.84 35.58
C LYS A 61 2.97 32.37 34.12
N ARG A 62 4.09 32.46 33.41
CA ARG A 62 4.21 32.03 32.02
C ARG A 62 4.00 30.52 31.87
N ASP A 63 4.59 29.74 32.77
CA ASP A 63 4.50 28.29 32.71
C ASP A 63 3.09 27.80 33.11
N ARG A 64 2.37 28.58 33.95
CA ARG A 64 0.95 28.36 34.24
C ARG A 64 0.08 28.53 33.01
N GLU A 65 0.31 29.57 32.21
CA GLU A 65 -0.41 29.81 30.95
C GLU A 65 -0.15 28.66 29.96
N ILE A 66 1.11 28.24 29.82
CA ILE A 66 1.49 27.09 28.99
C ILE A 66 0.79 25.80 29.48
N ALA A 67 0.83 25.52 30.78
CA ALA A 67 0.18 24.34 31.35
C ALA A 67 -1.35 24.36 31.15
N ASP A 68 -2.00 25.54 31.22
CA ASP A 68 -3.43 25.69 30.94
C ASP A 68 -3.77 25.29 29.51
N THR A 69 -3.01 25.79 28.53
CA THR A 69 -3.19 25.45 27.11
C THR A 69 -3.01 23.96 26.85
N TRP A 70 -2.02 23.32 27.48
CA TRP A 70 -1.82 21.87 27.35
C TRP A 70 -2.92 21.03 28.03
N CYS A 71 -3.45 21.48 29.17
CA CYS A 71 -4.61 20.83 29.80
C CYS A 71 -5.81 20.83 28.84
N GLN A 72 -6.06 21.95 28.16
CA GLN A 72 -7.12 22.07 27.15
C GLN A 72 -6.85 21.13 25.96
N PHE A 73 -5.60 21.09 25.47
CA PHE A 73 -5.21 20.24 24.36
C PHE A 73 -5.43 18.76 24.61
N PHE A 74 -4.96 18.21 25.73
CA PHE A 74 -5.05 16.77 25.95
C PHE A 74 -6.47 16.28 26.22
N VAL A 75 -7.30 17.05 26.93
CA VAL A 75 -8.71 16.65 27.12
C VAL A 75 -9.49 16.68 25.79
N GLN A 76 -9.25 17.67 24.94
CA GLN A 76 -9.88 17.79 23.63
C GLN A 76 -9.37 16.73 22.65
N LYS A 77 -8.05 16.52 22.60
CA LYS A 77 -7.42 15.46 21.80
C LYS A 77 -7.91 14.08 22.23
N GLY A 78 -8.02 13.84 23.53
CA GLY A 78 -8.61 12.62 24.08
C GLY A 78 -10.04 12.44 23.57
N PHE A 79 -10.90 13.43 23.76
CA PHE A 79 -12.30 13.40 23.30
C PHE A 79 -12.43 13.08 21.81
N LEU A 80 -11.71 13.80 20.96
CA LEU A 80 -11.73 13.57 19.51
C LEU A 80 -11.18 12.18 19.15
N SER A 81 -10.15 11.70 19.85
CA SER A 81 -9.55 10.39 19.61
C SER A 81 -10.51 9.26 19.97
N GLY A 82 -11.14 9.31 21.15
CA GLY A 82 -12.07 8.26 21.58
C GLY A 82 -13.34 8.19 20.72
N LEU A 83 -13.90 9.35 20.35
CA LEU A 83 -15.08 9.44 19.49
C LEU A 83 -14.82 8.83 18.10
N ASN A 84 -13.71 9.23 17.46
CA ASN A 84 -13.35 8.73 16.14
C ASN A 84 -12.89 7.26 16.18
N PHE A 85 -12.13 6.87 17.20
CA PHE A 85 -11.66 5.49 17.36
C PHE A 85 -12.82 4.50 17.49
N PHE A 86 -13.82 4.79 18.32
CA PHE A 86 -14.93 3.86 18.52
C PHE A 86 -15.82 3.76 17.28
N ARG A 87 -16.04 4.88 16.57
CA ARG A 87 -16.70 4.89 15.25
C ARG A 87 -15.95 4.02 14.23
N GLU A 88 -14.62 4.16 14.19
CA GLU A 88 -13.75 3.36 13.32
C GLU A 88 -13.80 1.87 13.66
N TYR A 89 -13.72 1.52 14.95
CA TYR A 89 -13.84 0.15 15.44
C TYR A 89 -15.18 -0.47 15.03
N LEU A 90 -16.30 0.22 15.25
CA LEU A 90 -17.62 -0.28 14.85
C LEU A 90 -17.76 -0.44 13.34
N THR A 91 -17.17 0.47 12.57
CA THR A 91 -17.12 0.37 11.10
C THR A 91 -16.35 -0.88 10.67
N SER A 92 -15.22 -1.20 11.32
CA SER A 92 -14.40 -2.37 10.99
C SER A 92 -15.11 -3.71 11.21
N VAL A 93 -16.06 -3.77 12.15
CA VAL A 93 -16.83 -4.99 12.46
C VAL A 93 -18.10 -5.13 11.63
N GLY A 94 -18.30 -4.24 10.64
CA GLY A 94 -19.46 -4.23 9.75
C GLY A 94 -20.68 -3.54 10.34
N CYS A 95 -20.46 -2.56 11.22
CA CYS A 95 -21.50 -1.75 11.85
C CYS A 95 -21.32 -0.26 11.50
N ASP A 96 -21.49 0.05 10.22
CA ASP A 96 -21.22 1.34 9.58
C ASP A 96 -22.44 2.26 9.42
N LYS A 97 -23.64 1.76 9.71
CA LYS A 97 -24.92 2.49 9.50
C LYS A 97 -25.84 2.37 10.71
N PRO A 98 -26.71 3.38 10.96
CA PRO A 98 -27.70 3.33 12.04
C PRO A 98 -28.57 2.08 12.05
N GLU A 99 -28.92 1.57 10.87
CA GLU A 99 -29.70 0.33 10.70
C GLU A 99 -29.03 -0.90 11.32
N ASN A 100 -27.69 -0.91 11.37
CA ASN A 100 -26.91 -2.02 11.93
C ASN A 100 -26.87 -1.97 13.46
N PHE A 101 -27.07 -0.80 14.09
CA PHE A 101 -27.03 -0.65 15.55
C PHE A 101 -28.14 -1.43 16.27
N ARG A 102 -29.26 -1.72 15.60
CA ARG A 102 -30.32 -2.58 16.17
C ARG A 102 -29.85 -4.00 16.50
N HIS A 103 -28.76 -4.45 15.88
CA HIS A 103 -28.15 -5.75 16.10
C HIS A 103 -26.89 -5.69 16.97
N LEU A 104 -26.54 -4.49 17.46
CA LEU A 104 -25.40 -4.22 18.32
C LEU A 104 -25.88 -4.02 19.75
N GLU A 105 -25.25 -4.72 20.69
CA GLU A 105 -25.47 -4.53 22.13
C GLU A 105 -24.13 -4.49 22.85
N ILE A 106 -23.89 -3.46 23.64
CA ILE A 106 -22.78 -3.36 24.58
C ILE A 106 -23.22 -4.05 25.87
N LEU A 107 -22.67 -5.23 26.12
CA LEU A 107 -23.00 -6.06 27.27
C LEU A 107 -22.22 -5.64 28.52
N TYR A 108 -21.01 -5.11 28.31
CA TYR A 108 -20.15 -4.60 29.37
C TYR A 108 -19.32 -3.46 28.83
N TYR A 109 -19.24 -2.37 29.57
CA TYR A 109 -18.32 -1.26 29.33
C TYR A 109 -17.71 -0.85 30.67
N GLN A 110 -16.39 -0.72 30.74
CA GLN A 110 -15.65 -0.29 31.91
C GLN A 110 -14.71 0.85 31.54
N CYS A 111 -14.75 1.92 32.34
CA CYS A 111 -13.78 3.02 32.39
C CYS A 111 -13.87 3.70 33.77
N CYS A 112 -12.93 4.59 34.12
CA CYS A 112 -12.88 5.26 35.43
C CYS A 112 -12.85 6.80 35.32
N PHE A 113 -13.59 7.48 36.19
CA PHE A 113 -13.72 8.95 36.22
C PHE A 113 -13.46 9.57 37.61
N HIS A 114 -13.13 8.77 38.62
CA HIS A 114 -12.85 9.23 39.99
C HIS A 114 -11.37 9.04 40.36
N GLY A 115 -10.98 9.44 41.58
CA GLY A 115 -9.61 9.27 42.08
C GLY A 115 -8.59 10.02 41.23
N ASP A 116 -7.54 9.32 40.79
CA ASP A 116 -6.48 9.85 39.92
C ASP A 116 -7.02 10.43 38.61
N ASN A 117 -8.06 9.83 38.01
CA ASN A 117 -8.66 10.32 36.76
C ASN A 117 -9.43 11.63 36.97
N SER A 118 -9.83 11.93 38.22
CA SER A 118 -10.39 13.24 38.58
C SER A 118 -9.33 14.24 39.05
N ILE A 119 -8.05 13.86 39.06
CA ILE A 119 -6.95 14.61 39.72
C ILE A 119 -7.34 14.89 41.19
N GLY A 120 -7.98 13.90 41.83
CA GLY A 120 -8.52 13.92 43.20
C GLY A 120 -9.68 14.90 43.45
N THR A 121 -10.32 15.44 42.41
CA THR A 121 -11.47 16.36 42.56
C THR A 121 -12.77 15.65 42.90
N TYR A 122 -12.82 14.34 42.69
CA TYR A 122 -13.95 13.47 42.96
C TYR A 122 -13.47 12.08 43.42
N GLU A 123 -13.90 11.67 44.61
CA GLU A 123 -13.52 10.40 45.26
C GLU A 123 -14.78 9.59 45.56
N THR A 124 -14.70 8.26 45.46
CA THR A 124 -15.80 7.32 45.75
C THR A 124 -15.25 6.03 46.38
N ASP A 125 -16.12 5.23 47.00
CA ASP A 125 -15.73 3.91 47.50
C ASP A 125 -15.48 2.97 46.33
N GLU A 126 -14.22 2.56 46.17
CA GLU A 126 -13.77 1.79 45.02
C GLU A 126 -14.43 0.40 44.94
N THR A 127 -14.76 -0.21 46.08
CA THR A 127 -15.43 -1.52 46.09
C THR A 127 -16.87 -1.39 45.62
N GLN A 128 -17.58 -0.35 46.08
CA GLN A 128 -18.93 -0.05 45.63
C GLN A 128 -18.93 0.32 44.14
N TRP A 129 -17.97 1.11 43.68
CA TRP A 129 -17.81 1.42 42.26
C TRP A 129 -17.70 0.17 41.39
N PHE A 130 -16.84 -0.79 41.75
CA PHE A 130 -16.74 -2.03 40.99
C PHE A 130 -18.01 -2.90 41.05
N LYS A 131 -18.77 -2.86 42.16
CA LYS A 131 -20.08 -3.53 42.21
C LYS A 131 -21.04 -2.90 41.19
N ASP A 132 -21.06 -1.58 41.09
CA ASP A 132 -21.93 -0.86 40.17
C ASP A 132 -21.50 -1.13 38.71
N VAL A 133 -20.21 -1.18 38.41
CA VAL A 133 -19.68 -1.55 37.08
C VAL A 133 -20.05 -3.00 36.72
N LEU A 134 -19.88 -3.95 37.64
CA LEU A 134 -20.18 -5.37 37.39
C LEU A 134 -21.69 -5.67 37.35
N SER A 135 -22.54 -4.76 37.82
CA SER A 135 -24.00 -4.90 37.77
C SER A 135 -24.58 -4.95 36.33
N GLN A 136 -23.76 -4.62 35.32
CA GLN A 136 -24.10 -4.76 33.90
C GLN A 136 -24.36 -6.21 33.47
N PHE A 137 -23.85 -7.20 34.22
CA PHE A 137 -24.08 -8.60 33.95
C PHE A 137 -25.31 -9.13 34.69
N ASP A 138 -26.21 -9.76 33.94
CA ASP A 138 -27.36 -10.45 34.52
C ASP A 138 -26.86 -11.69 35.28
N LYS A 139 -27.33 -11.90 36.53
CA LYS A 139 -27.08 -13.11 37.36
C LYS A 139 -25.67 -13.26 37.97
N LEU A 140 -24.94 -12.17 38.20
CA LEU A 140 -23.67 -12.25 38.94
C LEU A 140 -23.91 -12.32 40.47
N GLU A 141 -23.92 -13.52 41.04
CA GLU A 141 -23.92 -13.73 42.50
C GLU A 141 -22.51 -13.53 43.08
N ASN A 142 -22.38 -13.11 44.35
CA ASN A 142 -21.09 -12.96 45.03
C ASN A 142 -20.08 -11.98 44.39
N THR A 143 -20.54 -10.83 43.87
CA THR A 143 -19.72 -9.78 43.25
C THR A 143 -18.47 -9.40 44.06
N ALA A 144 -18.58 -9.35 45.39
CA ALA A 144 -17.45 -9.01 46.26
C ALA A 144 -16.27 -9.99 46.14
N ASN A 145 -16.54 -11.29 45.92
CA ASN A 145 -15.50 -12.30 45.73
C ASN A 145 -14.78 -12.07 44.39
N TYR A 146 -15.53 -11.80 43.32
CA TYR A 146 -14.95 -11.47 42.01
C TYR A 146 -14.10 -10.20 42.05
N ILE A 147 -14.55 -9.16 42.76
CA ILE A 147 -13.74 -7.94 42.97
C ILE A 147 -12.43 -8.29 43.66
N SER A 148 -12.47 -9.07 44.74
CA SER A 148 -11.24 -9.46 45.45
C SER A 148 -10.28 -10.29 44.59
N LYS A 149 -10.82 -11.14 43.69
CA LYS A 149 -10.07 -12.02 42.80
C LYS A 149 -9.44 -11.27 41.61
N TYR A 150 -10.17 -10.30 41.04
CA TYR A 150 -9.84 -9.66 39.76
C TYR A 150 -9.43 -8.18 39.87
N LYS A 151 -9.02 -7.72 41.06
CA LYS A 151 -8.55 -6.34 41.30
C LYS A 151 -7.03 -6.21 41.40
N ALA A 152 -6.28 -7.30 41.46
CA ALA A 152 -4.83 -7.22 41.54
C ALA A 152 -4.22 -6.70 40.22
N LYS A 153 -2.94 -6.33 40.26
CA LYS A 153 -2.20 -5.87 39.08
C LYS A 153 -2.33 -6.88 37.93
N GLY A 154 -2.65 -6.38 36.75
CA GLY A 154 -2.87 -7.17 35.55
C GLY A 154 -4.24 -7.83 35.43
N ASP A 155 -5.08 -7.75 36.46
CA ASP A 155 -6.47 -8.17 36.36
C ASP A 155 -7.37 -7.07 35.80
N PHE A 156 -8.43 -7.49 35.12
CA PHE A 156 -9.18 -6.64 34.19
C PHE A 156 -9.86 -5.42 34.82
N LEU A 157 -10.11 -5.42 36.14
CA LEU A 157 -10.71 -4.26 36.83
C LEU A 157 -9.80 -3.02 36.82
N ASN A 158 -8.52 -3.18 36.46
CA ASN A 158 -7.58 -2.07 36.30
C ASN A 158 -7.44 -1.57 34.85
N ALA A 159 -8.23 -2.09 33.90
CA ALA A 159 -8.18 -1.64 32.51
C ALA A 159 -8.74 -0.22 32.35
N ASP A 160 -8.04 0.63 31.57
CA ASP A 160 -8.46 2.00 31.26
C ASP A 160 -9.79 2.03 30.49
N THR A 161 -9.93 1.17 29.48
CA THR A 161 -11.20 0.90 28.80
C THR A 161 -11.34 -0.58 28.46
N LEU A 162 -12.46 -1.20 28.83
CA LEU A 162 -12.78 -2.58 28.46
C LEU A 162 -14.23 -2.70 28.00
N ILE A 163 -14.46 -3.36 26.86
CA ILE A 163 -15.76 -3.46 26.21
C ILE A 163 -16.04 -4.92 25.82
N LEU A 164 -17.18 -5.46 26.25
CA LEU A 164 -17.79 -6.66 25.69
C LEU A 164 -18.97 -6.26 24.81
N LEU A 165 -18.88 -6.58 23.53
CA LEU A 165 -19.95 -6.30 22.57
C LEU A 165 -20.47 -7.57 21.91
N LYS A 166 -21.75 -7.52 21.55
CA LYS A 166 -22.43 -8.53 20.77
C LYS A 166 -22.97 -7.90 19.51
N TYR A 167 -22.52 -8.41 18.36
CA TYR A 167 -23.08 -8.05 17.06
C TYR A 167 -23.67 -9.29 16.39
N ARG A 168 -25.00 -9.29 16.22
CA ARG A 168 -25.78 -10.46 15.78
C ARG A 168 -25.52 -11.68 16.69
N ARG A 169 -24.78 -12.68 16.19
CA ARG A 169 -24.42 -13.90 16.91
C ARG A 169 -22.95 -13.95 17.33
N LYS A 170 -22.16 -12.91 17.07
CA LYS A 170 -20.72 -12.89 17.36
C LYS A 170 -20.42 -12.01 18.56
N TYR A 171 -19.56 -12.49 19.44
CA TYR A 171 -19.04 -11.76 20.58
C TYR A 171 -17.67 -11.16 20.24
N ARG A 172 -17.38 -9.97 20.77
CA ARG A 172 -16.04 -9.38 20.70
C ARG A 172 -15.67 -8.72 22.02
N VAL A 173 -14.41 -8.86 22.39
CA VAL A 173 -13.79 -8.15 23.50
C VAL A 173 -12.83 -7.11 22.91
N LEU A 174 -12.90 -5.89 23.42
CA LEU A 174 -11.99 -4.80 23.09
C LEU A 174 -11.44 -4.22 24.38
N CYS A 175 -10.12 -4.23 24.55
CA CYS A 175 -9.44 -3.55 25.65
C CYS A 175 -8.50 -2.49 25.09
N LEU A 176 -8.62 -1.26 25.61
CA LEU A 176 -7.75 -0.14 25.29
C LEU A 176 -6.98 0.21 26.54
N ASP A 177 -5.67 0.34 26.39
CA ASP A 177 -4.79 0.85 27.43
C ASP A 177 -4.07 2.08 26.87
N LEU A 178 -4.24 3.21 27.57
CA LEU A 178 -4.00 4.56 27.06
C LEU A 178 -2.71 5.15 27.65
N SER A 179 -2.05 6.00 26.86
CA SER A 179 -0.86 6.73 27.32
C SER A 179 -0.64 8.04 26.55
N VAL A 180 0.15 8.93 27.15
CA VAL A 180 0.72 10.08 26.44
C VAL A 180 2.22 9.85 26.26
N PHE A 181 2.68 9.90 25.01
CA PHE A 181 4.09 9.79 24.64
C PHE A 181 4.69 11.18 24.42
N SER A 182 3.98 12.11 23.77
CA SER A 182 4.56 13.38 23.30
C SER A 182 5.19 14.28 24.38
N ILE A 183 4.85 14.05 25.65
CA ILE A 183 5.35 14.75 26.83
C ILE A 183 5.85 13.71 27.84
N HIS A 184 7.15 13.69 28.10
CA HIS A 184 7.80 12.78 29.06
C HIS A 184 8.19 13.51 30.34
N THR A 185 8.62 14.76 30.20
CA THR A 185 9.00 15.63 31.32
C THR A 185 8.28 16.97 31.20
N ASP A 186 8.30 17.75 32.28
CA ASP A 186 7.71 19.09 32.25
C ASP A 186 8.48 20.04 31.29
N GLU A 187 9.71 19.70 30.87
CA GLU A 187 10.49 20.45 29.87
C GLU A 187 9.98 20.28 28.43
N ASP A 188 9.23 19.19 28.16
CA ASP A 188 8.59 18.97 26.86
C ASP A 188 7.36 19.89 26.65
N ILE A 189 6.87 20.50 27.72
CA ILE A 189 5.71 21.39 27.72
C ILE A 189 6.13 22.77 27.16
N GLN A 190 6.13 22.89 25.83
CA GLN A 190 6.50 24.11 25.13
C GLN A 190 5.29 25.01 24.83
N ASN A 191 5.53 26.30 24.60
CA ASN A 191 4.45 27.24 24.27
C ASN A 191 3.94 27.03 22.83
N ILE A 192 2.77 26.39 22.68
CA ILE A 192 2.13 26.15 21.39
C ILE A 192 1.40 27.38 20.80
N ASP A 193 1.53 28.55 21.43
CA ASP A 193 1.15 29.86 20.86
C ASP A 193 2.24 30.42 19.93
N TYR A 194 3.27 29.64 19.61
CA TYR A 194 4.27 29.97 18.60
C TYR A 194 4.22 28.94 17.46
N VAL A 195 3.91 29.39 16.24
CA VAL A 195 3.76 28.52 15.06
C VAL A 195 5.02 27.69 14.77
N GLU A 196 6.20 28.25 15.02
CA GLU A 196 7.49 27.52 14.89
C GLU A 196 7.58 26.30 15.82
N ILE A 197 6.97 26.37 17.01
CA ILE A 197 6.92 25.24 17.94
C ILE A 197 6.02 24.14 17.37
N ILE A 198 4.88 24.51 16.80
CA ILE A 198 3.97 23.58 16.14
C ILE A 198 4.64 22.91 14.93
N ARG A 199 5.36 23.69 14.10
CA ARG A 199 6.15 23.17 12.98
C ARG A 199 7.14 22.10 13.45
N ARG A 200 7.89 22.39 14.53
CA ARG A 200 8.85 21.43 15.12
C ARG A 200 8.17 20.18 15.67
N LEU A 201 7.00 20.31 16.30
CA LEU A 201 6.24 19.16 16.80
C LEU A 201 5.80 18.23 15.65
N LEU A 202 5.29 18.78 14.55
CA LEU A 202 4.94 17.99 13.36
C LEU A 202 6.17 17.33 12.72
N MET A 203 7.29 18.05 12.61
CA MET A 203 8.55 17.47 12.12
C MET A 203 9.07 16.37 13.04
N ARG A 204 8.95 16.53 14.37
CA ARG A 204 9.31 15.50 15.35
C ARG A 204 8.51 14.22 15.14
N ASP A 205 7.21 14.32 14.88
CA ASP A 205 6.39 13.15 14.56
C ASP A 205 6.83 12.48 13.26
N VAL A 206 7.11 13.26 12.20
CA VAL A 206 7.66 12.74 10.93
C VAL A 206 9.00 12.03 11.14
N ASN A 207 9.92 12.65 11.88
CA ASN A 207 11.24 12.11 12.15
C ASN A 207 11.19 10.86 13.02
N TYR A 208 10.28 10.83 14.01
CA TYR A 208 10.03 9.63 14.81
C TYR A 208 9.57 8.47 13.93
N ILE A 209 8.60 8.68 13.02
CA ILE A 209 8.15 7.63 12.10
C ILE A 209 9.29 7.16 11.18
N ARG A 210 10.09 8.09 10.65
CA ARG A 210 11.27 7.77 9.82
C ARG A 210 12.38 7.03 10.58
N SER A 211 12.48 7.27 11.89
CA SER A 211 13.50 6.62 12.74
C SER A 211 13.15 5.17 13.08
N LYS A 212 11.86 4.81 12.99
CA LYS A 212 11.44 3.42 13.06
C LYS A 212 11.76 2.73 11.74
N SER A 213 12.03 1.43 11.82
CA SER A 213 12.32 0.65 10.63
C SER A 213 11.14 0.68 9.66
N VAL A 214 11.42 0.76 8.36
CA VAL A 214 10.38 0.65 7.31
C VAL A 214 9.63 -0.69 7.40
N PHE A 215 10.28 -1.72 7.95
CA PHE A 215 9.73 -3.06 8.15
C PHE A 215 8.78 -3.20 9.33
N SER A 216 8.63 -2.15 10.11
CA SER A 216 7.70 -2.09 11.23
C SER A 216 6.23 -1.92 10.80
N SER A 217 5.99 -1.76 9.50
CA SER A 217 4.66 -1.68 8.90
C SER A 217 4.35 -2.88 7.98
N LEU A 218 5.22 -3.90 7.95
CA LEU A 218 5.00 -5.11 7.16
C LEU A 218 3.72 -5.81 7.64
N SER A 219 2.74 -5.92 6.74
CA SER A 219 1.55 -6.71 7.00
C SER A 219 1.88 -8.18 6.75
N ILE A 220 1.98 -8.99 7.80
CA ILE A 220 2.21 -10.43 7.68
C ILE A 220 0.88 -11.14 7.88
N ASP A 221 0.39 -11.81 6.83
CA ASP A 221 -0.82 -12.63 6.91
C ASP A 221 -0.47 -13.95 7.61
N THR A 222 -1.20 -14.22 8.69
CA THR A 222 -0.87 -15.28 9.66
C THR A 222 -2.03 -16.25 9.89
N ASN A 223 -3.05 -16.21 9.03
CA ASN A 223 -4.37 -16.83 9.23
C ASN A 223 -4.39 -18.39 9.28
N SER A 224 -3.26 -19.03 9.57
CA SER A 224 -3.12 -20.44 9.96
C SER A 224 -1.67 -20.72 10.41
N LEU A 225 -1.11 -19.94 11.33
CA LEU A 225 0.31 -20.06 11.70
C LEU A 225 0.72 -21.50 12.07
N GLY A 226 -0.20 -22.30 12.66
CA GLY A 226 0.13 -23.64 13.14
C GLY A 226 1.37 -23.62 14.06
N LEU A 227 1.63 -22.47 14.67
CA LEU A 227 2.78 -22.25 15.53
C LEU A 227 2.36 -22.65 16.92
N ASP A 228 2.85 -23.79 17.39
CA ASP A 228 2.94 -24.07 18.81
C ASP A 228 3.91 -23.04 19.41
N PHE A 229 3.38 -21.93 19.90
CA PHE A 229 4.18 -20.87 20.50
C PHE A 229 4.94 -21.44 21.71
N SER A 230 6.26 -21.44 21.62
CA SER A 230 7.16 -22.01 22.63
C SER A 230 7.27 -21.10 23.88
N PRO A 231 7.87 -21.59 24.99
CA PRO A 231 8.16 -20.76 26.16
C PRO A 231 8.95 -19.46 25.87
N GLY A 232 9.65 -19.40 24.72
CA GLY A 232 10.40 -18.21 24.27
C GLY A 232 9.54 -16.97 24.01
N LEU A 233 8.21 -17.13 23.89
CA LEU A 233 7.25 -16.03 23.80
C LEU A 233 7.35 -15.08 25.01
N THR A 234 7.63 -15.63 26.20
CA THR A 234 7.78 -14.87 27.43
C THR A 234 8.98 -13.93 27.35
N ASP A 235 10.13 -14.46 26.93
CA ASP A 235 11.35 -13.67 26.74
C ASP A 235 11.14 -12.58 25.68
N TYR A 236 10.45 -12.89 24.58
CA TYR A 236 10.14 -11.92 23.53
C TYR A 236 9.31 -10.74 24.03
N PHE A 237 8.12 -10.98 24.59
CA PHE A 237 7.28 -9.88 25.08
C PHE A 237 7.94 -9.14 26.27
N THR A 238 8.71 -9.83 27.11
CA THR A 238 9.47 -9.20 28.20
C THR A 238 10.53 -8.23 27.66
N ALA A 239 11.23 -8.60 26.59
CA ALA A 239 12.25 -7.76 25.96
C ALA A 239 11.70 -6.41 25.46
N PHE A 240 10.45 -6.37 24.99
CA PHE A 240 9.85 -5.17 24.39
C PHE A 240 8.88 -4.41 25.31
N LYS A 241 8.66 -4.86 26.55
CA LYS A 241 7.68 -4.29 27.50
C LYS A 241 7.85 -2.79 27.84
N TYR A 242 9.04 -2.19 27.68
CA TYR A 242 9.31 -0.83 28.21
C TYR A 242 10.00 0.13 27.22
N LYS A 243 10.30 -0.27 25.98
CA LYS A 243 11.01 0.60 25.02
C LYS A 243 10.06 1.54 24.26
N ASP A 244 8.89 1.03 23.89
CA ASP A 244 7.82 1.78 23.24
C ASP A 244 6.58 1.71 24.13
N LYS A 245 5.99 2.88 24.43
CA LYS A 245 4.86 2.95 25.36
C LYS A 245 3.65 2.21 24.79
N GLU A 246 3.46 2.24 23.48
CA GLU A 246 2.38 1.55 22.77
C GLU A 246 2.50 0.03 22.90
N SER A 247 3.70 -0.54 22.73
CA SER A 247 3.96 -1.97 22.98
C SER A 247 3.72 -2.35 24.45
N ALA A 248 4.14 -1.50 25.39
CA ALA A 248 3.93 -1.70 26.82
C ALA A 248 2.44 -1.77 27.18
N LYS A 249 1.66 -0.79 26.71
CA LYS A 249 0.21 -0.71 26.92
C LYS A 249 -0.53 -1.84 26.19
N LEU A 250 -0.06 -2.25 25.02
CA LEU A 250 -0.60 -3.41 24.31
C LEU A 250 -0.48 -4.71 25.14
N ILE A 251 0.66 -4.95 25.79
CA ILE A 251 0.86 -6.11 26.68
C ILE A 251 -0.08 -6.03 27.89
N GLN A 252 -0.29 -4.83 28.44
CA GLN A 252 -1.23 -4.61 29.56
C GLN A 252 -2.67 -4.91 29.13
N ALA A 253 -3.13 -4.34 28.01
CA ALA A 253 -4.44 -4.60 27.42
C ALA A 253 -4.66 -6.10 27.16
N ALA A 254 -3.68 -6.79 26.58
CA ALA A 254 -3.73 -8.24 26.36
C ALA A 254 -3.88 -9.03 27.68
N GLY A 255 -3.15 -8.62 28.72
CA GLY A 255 -3.26 -9.22 30.05
C GLY A 255 -4.65 -9.04 30.67
N TYR A 256 -5.22 -7.84 30.57
CA TYR A 256 -6.58 -7.57 31.03
C TYR A 256 -7.63 -8.41 30.29
N ILE A 257 -7.49 -8.57 28.97
CA ILE A 257 -8.40 -9.44 28.21
C ILE A 257 -8.31 -10.90 28.67
N TYR A 258 -7.11 -11.41 28.92
CA TYR A 258 -6.95 -12.78 29.43
C TYR A 258 -7.70 -12.97 30.76
N SER A 259 -7.46 -12.08 31.72
CA SER A 259 -8.12 -12.08 33.03
C SER A 259 -9.66 -11.97 32.89
N PHE A 260 -10.14 -11.11 32.00
CA PHE A 260 -11.56 -10.94 31.73
C PHE A 260 -12.18 -12.16 31.05
N TYR A 261 -11.48 -12.79 30.10
CA TYR A 261 -11.96 -13.99 29.42
C TYR A 261 -12.10 -15.15 30.41
N GLN A 262 -11.15 -15.32 31.34
CA GLN A 262 -11.28 -16.30 32.43
C GLN A 262 -12.52 -16.05 33.30
N PHE A 263 -12.80 -14.78 33.61
CA PHE A 263 -14.02 -14.41 34.34
C PHE A 263 -15.29 -14.76 33.55
N LEU A 264 -15.31 -14.50 32.24
CA LEU A 264 -16.44 -14.82 31.37
C LEU A 264 -16.69 -16.34 31.24
N GLU A 265 -15.63 -17.14 31.21
CA GLU A 265 -15.70 -18.60 31.24
C GLU A 265 -16.22 -19.12 32.58
N GLU A 266 -15.67 -18.63 33.70
CA GLU A 266 -16.07 -19.03 35.06
C GLU A 266 -17.55 -18.71 35.33
N THR A 267 -18.05 -17.62 34.77
CA THR A 267 -19.44 -17.15 34.97
C THR A 267 -20.42 -17.66 33.91
N GLY A 268 -19.94 -18.34 32.86
CA GLY A 268 -20.79 -18.87 31.78
C GLY A 268 -21.54 -17.80 30.98
N MET A 269 -20.99 -16.59 30.88
CA MET A 269 -21.66 -15.44 30.26
C MET A 269 -21.62 -15.43 28.72
N ILE A 270 -20.72 -16.22 28.13
CA ILE A 270 -20.62 -16.42 26.68
C ILE A 270 -20.99 -17.88 26.37
N SER A 271 -21.90 -18.09 25.42
CA SER A 271 -22.28 -19.44 24.95
C SER A 271 -21.23 -20.00 23.98
N ASP A 272 -20.90 -21.30 24.08
CA ASP A 272 -19.96 -22.04 23.21
C ASP A 272 -20.20 -21.94 21.69
N ILE A 273 -21.38 -21.49 21.26
CA ILE A 273 -21.83 -21.55 19.86
C ILE A 273 -21.05 -20.59 18.93
N SER A 274 -20.31 -19.62 19.45
CA SER A 274 -19.43 -18.77 18.65
C SER A 274 -18.25 -18.22 19.46
N ALA A 275 -17.04 -18.66 19.14
CA ALA A 275 -15.80 -18.15 19.74
C ALA A 275 -15.70 -16.61 19.59
N PRO A 276 -15.44 -15.86 20.68
CA PRO A 276 -15.28 -14.40 20.61
C PRO A 276 -13.98 -13.99 19.92
N ILE A 277 -13.98 -12.82 19.25
CA ILE A 277 -12.75 -12.19 18.77
C ILE A 277 -12.23 -11.24 19.85
N LEU A 278 -10.97 -11.39 20.23
CA LEU A 278 -10.31 -10.65 21.30
C LEU A 278 -9.36 -9.61 20.70
N ASN A 279 -9.57 -8.32 21.00
CA ASN A 279 -8.80 -7.21 20.43
C ASN A 279 -8.11 -6.41 21.55
N ALA A 280 -6.79 -6.53 21.66
CA ALA A 280 -5.96 -5.73 22.56
C ALA A 280 -5.38 -4.54 21.82
N VAL A 281 -5.46 -3.34 22.41
CA VAL A 281 -4.96 -2.10 21.79
C VAL A 281 -4.15 -1.30 22.80
N GLY A 282 -2.88 -1.05 22.48
CA GLY A 282 -2.05 -0.07 23.18
C GLY A 282 -2.08 1.25 22.41
N TYR A 283 -2.71 2.27 22.98
CA TYR A 283 -2.96 3.55 22.31
C TYR A 283 -2.15 4.67 22.96
N SER A 284 -1.44 5.44 22.15
CA SER A 284 -0.79 6.69 22.57
C SER A 284 -1.30 7.89 21.79
N ASP A 285 -0.93 9.07 22.26
CA ASP A 285 -1.21 10.31 21.56
C ASP A 285 -0.37 10.47 20.25
N ARG A 286 0.51 9.52 19.90
CA ARG A 286 1.28 9.47 18.65
C ARG A 286 0.81 8.40 17.67
N SER A 287 0.49 7.20 18.16
CA SER A 287 0.07 6.05 17.35
C SER A 287 -0.57 4.97 18.22
N PHE A 288 -0.98 3.84 17.63
CA PHE A 288 -1.47 2.70 18.40
C PHE A 288 -1.03 1.37 17.76
N ASN A 289 -0.86 0.36 18.61
CA ASN A 289 -0.55 -1.01 18.22
C ASN A 289 -1.73 -1.93 18.58
N THR A 290 -1.96 -2.99 17.79
CA THR A 290 -3.10 -3.91 17.98
C THR A 290 -2.67 -5.37 17.92
N ILE A 291 -3.29 -6.22 18.75
CA ILE A 291 -3.28 -7.69 18.61
C ILE A 291 -4.73 -8.18 18.57
N SER A 292 -5.05 -8.98 17.55
CA SER A 292 -6.36 -9.56 17.35
C SER A 292 -6.24 -11.08 17.30
N ILE A 293 -6.90 -11.78 18.22
CA ILE A 293 -6.85 -13.26 18.29
C ILE A 293 -8.23 -13.88 18.47
N GLN A 294 -8.33 -15.14 18.08
CA GLN A 294 -9.39 -16.06 18.49
C GLN A 294 -8.95 -16.85 19.74
N PRO A 295 -9.88 -17.46 20.50
CA PRO A 295 -9.58 -18.15 21.75
C PRO A 295 -8.60 -19.32 21.59
N GLU A 296 -8.50 -19.92 20.40
CA GLU A 296 -7.52 -20.95 20.07
C GLU A 296 -6.06 -20.48 20.30
N ASN A 297 -5.81 -19.17 20.22
CA ASN A 297 -4.49 -18.56 20.42
C ASN A 297 -4.36 -17.82 21.77
N LEU A 298 -5.24 -18.11 22.75
CA LEU A 298 -5.30 -17.40 24.04
C LEU A 298 -3.97 -17.46 24.84
N ASN A 299 -3.12 -18.45 24.58
CA ASN A 299 -1.79 -18.60 25.20
C ASN A 299 -0.91 -17.34 25.02
N ILE A 300 -1.11 -16.57 23.94
CA ILE A 300 -0.41 -15.30 23.72
C ILE A 300 -0.79 -14.29 24.81
N PHE A 301 -2.09 -14.10 25.05
CA PHE A 301 -2.59 -13.18 26.06
C PHE A 301 -2.33 -13.67 27.49
N GLN A 302 -2.32 -14.99 27.71
CA GLN A 302 -1.84 -15.58 28.97
C GLN A 302 -0.40 -15.17 29.26
N THR A 303 0.48 -15.23 28.26
CA THR A 303 1.89 -14.83 28.42
C THR A 303 1.99 -13.35 28.76
N CYS A 304 1.25 -12.48 28.06
CA CYS A 304 1.18 -11.06 28.39
C CYS A 304 0.72 -10.80 29.83
N TYR A 305 -0.31 -11.53 30.30
CA TYR A 305 -0.79 -11.47 31.67
C TYR A 305 0.29 -11.83 32.68
N GLN A 306 1.02 -12.94 32.48
CA GLN A 306 2.11 -13.36 33.38
C GLN A 306 3.25 -12.33 33.42
N ILE A 307 3.61 -11.76 32.27
CA ILE A 307 4.63 -10.72 32.15
C ILE A 307 4.23 -9.45 32.91
N TYR A 308 2.98 -9.02 32.75
CA TYR A 308 2.54 -7.80 33.39
C TYR A 308 2.34 -7.98 34.91
N LYS A 309 1.84 -9.14 35.35
CA LYS A 309 1.56 -9.43 36.77
C LYS A 309 2.81 -9.70 37.60
N HIS A 310 3.84 -10.33 37.02
CA HIS A 310 4.98 -10.86 37.80
C HIS A 310 6.36 -10.25 37.48
N HIS A 311 6.58 -9.65 36.31
CA HIS A 311 7.92 -9.20 35.89
C HIS A 311 8.11 -7.67 35.99
N ASP A 312 8.61 -7.18 37.13
CA ASP A 312 8.83 -5.73 37.40
C ASP A 312 10.30 -5.27 37.42
N ASN A 313 11.27 -6.19 37.28
CA ASN A 313 12.69 -5.84 37.42
C ASN A 313 13.36 -5.40 36.11
N LYS A 314 14.10 -4.28 36.14
CA LYS A 314 14.86 -3.77 34.97
C LYS A 314 15.99 -4.70 34.51
N GLU A 315 16.58 -5.46 35.44
CA GLU A 315 17.62 -6.45 35.15
C GLU A 315 17.08 -7.61 34.31
N GLU A 316 15.88 -8.12 34.62
CA GLU A 316 15.23 -9.20 33.87
C GLU A 316 14.94 -8.83 32.42
N ILE A 317 14.60 -7.56 32.14
CA ILE A 317 14.34 -7.07 30.77
C ILE A 317 15.63 -7.07 29.94
N THR A 318 16.72 -6.58 30.53
CA THR A 318 18.01 -6.50 29.82
C THR A 318 18.52 -7.90 29.51
N ASP A 319 18.37 -8.83 30.45
CA ASP A 319 18.71 -10.24 30.24
C ASP A 319 17.77 -10.93 29.22
N ALA A 320 16.46 -10.69 29.29
CA ALA A 320 15.50 -11.20 28.31
C ALA A 320 15.82 -10.66 26.91
N ARG A 321 16.14 -9.36 26.78
CA ARG A 321 16.62 -8.76 25.52
C ARG A 321 17.86 -9.48 25.01
N HIS A 322 18.85 -9.70 25.86
CA HIS A 322 20.04 -10.44 25.46
C HIS A 322 19.71 -11.88 25.03
N ARG A 323 18.82 -12.59 25.73
CA ARG A 323 18.37 -13.94 25.35
C ARG A 323 17.65 -13.95 24.00
N VAL A 324 16.68 -13.06 23.79
CA VAL A 324 15.94 -12.91 22.52
C VAL A 324 16.89 -12.57 21.39
N LEU A 325 17.75 -11.57 21.56
CA LEU A 325 18.76 -11.18 20.57
C LEU A 325 19.67 -12.36 20.23
N ASN A 326 20.15 -13.10 21.24
CA ASN A 326 20.99 -14.27 21.03
C ASN A 326 20.26 -15.39 20.29
N GLN A 327 18.99 -15.64 20.59
CA GLN A 327 18.19 -16.66 19.91
C GLN A 327 17.93 -16.29 18.45
N ILE A 328 17.51 -15.05 18.19
CA ILE A 328 17.34 -14.51 16.84
C ILE A 328 18.66 -14.62 16.06
N THR A 329 19.77 -14.21 16.68
CA THR A 329 21.12 -14.29 16.11
C THR A 329 21.50 -15.73 15.75
N ARG A 330 21.28 -16.69 16.66
CA ARG A 330 21.57 -18.11 16.43
C ARG A 330 20.73 -18.71 15.29
N ASN A 331 19.46 -18.35 15.20
CA ASN A 331 18.59 -18.80 14.12
C ASN A 331 18.98 -18.13 12.79
N ALA A 332 19.40 -16.87 12.81
CA ALA A 332 19.95 -16.20 11.63
C ALA A 332 21.28 -16.82 11.15
N PHE A 333 22.17 -17.25 12.06
CA PHE A 333 23.41 -17.96 11.69
C PHE A 333 23.16 -19.20 10.85
N ARG A 334 22.03 -19.88 11.07
CA ARG A 334 21.65 -21.11 10.35
C ARG A 334 21.02 -20.84 8.99
N THR A 335 20.66 -19.59 8.71
CA THR A 335 19.98 -19.22 7.48
C THR A 335 20.95 -18.87 6.35
N PHE A 336 22.13 -18.33 6.67
CA PHE A 336 23.17 -17.95 5.71
C PHE A 336 24.36 -18.92 5.74
N ASP A 337 25.01 -19.14 4.60
CA ASP A 337 26.28 -19.88 4.57
C ASP A 337 27.33 -19.10 5.37
N LYS A 338 28.17 -19.76 6.18
CA LYS A 338 29.07 -19.05 7.13
C LYS A 338 28.34 -17.96 7.93
N GLY A 339 27.05 -18.15 8.22
CA GLY A 339 26.18 -17.10 8.74
C GLY A 339 26.63 -16.50 10.06
N GLN A 340 27.43 -17.23 10.85
CA GLN A 340 28.05 -16.70 12.06
C GLN A 340 28.96 -15.50 11.79
N GLU A 341 29.86 -15.58 10.80
CA GLU A 341 30.77 -14.48 10.45
C GLU A 341 29.99 -13.27 9.92
N PHE A 342 29.00 -13.54 9.07
CA PHE A 342 28.19 -12.50 8.45
C PHE A 342 27.33 -11.74 9.47
N VAL A 343 26.54 -12.45 10.27
CA VAL A 343 25.64 -11.83 11.25
C VAL A 343 26.42 -11.16 12.38
N ASN A 344 27.56 -11.72 12.82
CA ASN A 344 28.43 -11.03 13.78
C ASN A 344 28.98 -9.71 13.24
N SER A 345 29.32 -9.66 11.94
CA SER A 345 29.77 -8.43 11.29
C SER A 345 28.67 -7.37 11.26
N LEU A 346 27.41 -7.77 11.03
CA LEU A 346 26.25 -6.87 11.08
C LEU A 346 26.01 -6.31 12.50
N LEU A 347 26.16 -7.14 13.53
CA LEU A 347 25.95 -6.74 14.92
C LEU A 347 27.13 -5.97 15.53
N GLY A 348 28.30 -6.02 14.90
CA GLY A 348 29.56 -5.41 15.35
C GLY A 348 29.79 -3.97 14.87
N ILE A 349 28.73 -3.22 14.54
CA ILE A 349 28.85 -1.87 14.00
C ILE A 349 29.15 -0.80 15.06
N THR A 350 29.89 0.23 14.63
CA THR A 350 30.28 1.37 15.46
C THR A 350 29.23 2.48 15.41
N PRO A 351 28.86 3.10 16.55
CA PRO A 351 27.95 4.25 16.58
C PRO A 351 28.52 5.50 15.89
N ASN A 352 27.65 6.37 15.37
CA ASN A 352 28.00 7.66 14.73
C ASN A 352 28.94 7.56 13.52
N SER A 353 28.91 6.45 12.80
CA SER A 353 29.77 6.20 11.64
C SER A 353 29.00 5.49 10.53
N ILE A 354 29.56 5.56 9.31
CA ILE A 354 29.15 4.71 8.20
C ILE A 354 30.00 3.44 8.26
N ASN A 355 29.35 2.32 8.58
CA ASN A 355 29.97 1.01 8.68
C ASN A 355 29.81 0.29 7.34
N ILE A 356 30.93 -0.04 6.69
CA ILE A 356 30.93 -0.86 5.47
C ILE A 356 31.18 -2.30 5.91
N ILE A 357 30.16 -3.15 5.76
CA ILE A 357 30.23 -4.54 6.19
C ILE A 357 31.02 -5.35 5.16
N PRO A 358 31.89 -6.29 5.58
CA PRO A 358 32.56 -7.20 4.66
C PRO A 358 31.56 -7.91 3.75
N ARG A 359 31.90 -8.02 2.46
CA ARG A 359 31.04 -8.68 1.48
C ARG A 359 30.80 -10.13 1.89
N HIS A 360 29.54 -10.50 2.02
CA HIS A 360 29.13 -11.88 2.29
C HIS A 360 28.74 -12.56 0.98
N THR A 361 29.23 -13.77 0.72
CA THR A 361 28.93 -14.53 -0.51
C THR A 361 28.55 -15.96 -0.16
N GLU A 362 27.48 -16.44 -0.77
CA GLU A 362 26.96 -17.80 -0.65
C GLU A 362 26.75 -18.41 -2.03
N LYS A 363 26.97 -19.73 -2.16
CA LYS A 363 26.81 -20.45 -3.42
C LYS A 363 25.73 -21.52 -3.25
N ILE A 364 24.68 -21.37 -4.02
CA ILE A 364 23.53 -22.26 -3.97
C ILE A 364 23.61 -23.21 -5.16
N SER A 365 23.61 -24.50 -4.85
CA SER A 365 23.51 -25.64 -5.78
C SER A 365 22.28 -26.47 -5.43
N ASP A 366 21.92 -27.45 -6.26
CA ASP A 366 20.90 -28.48 -5.94
C ASP A 366 19.43 -28.05 -6.09
N PHE A 367 19.16 -26.93 -6.75
CA PHE A 367 17.82 -26.62 -7.26
C PHE A 367 17.59 -27.23 -8.66
N SER A 368 16.32 -27.36 -9.04
CA SER A 368 15.96 -27.80 -10.39
C SER A 368 16.28 -26.71 -11.42
N ASN A 369 17.10 -27.05 -12.42
CA ASN A 369 17.35 -26.17 -13.55
C ASN A 369 16.17 -26.23 -14.53
N SER A 370 15.64 -25.06 -14.95
CA SER A 370 14.54 -24.97 -15.91
C SER A 370 14.77 -25.69 -17.24
N VAL A 371 16.03 -25.90 -17.66
CA VAL A 371 16.39 -26.62 -18.90
C VAL A 371 16.92 -28.03 -18.66
N ALA A 372 16.98 -28.49 -17.42
CA ALA A 372 17.34 -29.87 -17.11
C ALA A 372 16.20 -30.83 -17.44
N GLN A 373 16.56 -32.09 -17.69
CA GLN A 373 15.62 -33.19 -17.88
C GLN A 373 14.79 -33.41 -16.61
N VAL A 374 13.50 -33.69 -16.79
CA VAL A 374 12.61 -34.03 -15.68
C VAL A 374 12.91 -35.47 -15.21
N PRO A 375 12.98 -35.74 -13.88
CA PRO A 375 13.17 -37.09 -13.37
C PRO A 375 12.09 -38.06 -13.85
N SER A 376 12.46 -39.32 -14.14
CA SER A 376 11.54 -40.34 -14.68
C SER A 376 10.34 -40.64 -13.78
N GLU A 377 10.51 -40.58 -12.46
CA GLU A 377 9.43 -40.71 -11.48
C GLU A 377 8.38 -39.60 -11.70
N LEU A 378 8.81 -38.36 -11.83
CA LEU A 378 7.93 -37.21 -12.03
C LEU A 378 7.27 -37.21 -13.42
N ILE A 379 7.94 -37.75 -14.44
CA ILE A 379 7.33 -37.99 -15.76
C ILE A 379 6.16 -38.97 -15.64
N SER A 380 6.35 -40.08 -14.91
CA SER A 380 5.30 -41.07 -14.67
C SER A 380 4.14 -40.49 -13.88
N ASP A 381 4.42 -39.83 -12.76
CA ASP A 381 3.41 -39.29 -11.84
C ASP A 381 2.53 -38.22 -12.47
N LEU A 382 3.10 -37.39 -13.36
CA LEU A 382 2.38 -36.32 -14.08
C LEU A 382 1.88 -36.78 -15.47
N GLY A 383 2.09 -38.05 -15.81
CA GLY A 383 1.71 -38.66 -17.08
C GLY A 383 2.34 -37.98 -18.31
N LEU A 384 3.53 -37.43 -18.18
CA LEU A 384 4.23 -36.71 -19.25
C LEU A 384 4.76 -37.68 -20.32
N THR A 385 4.93 -37.19 -21.55
CA THR A 385 5.42 -38.02 -22.67
C THR A 385 6.79 -37.56 -23.15
N GLY A 386 7.67 -38.53 -23.41
CA GLY A 386 9.02 -38.33 -23.92
C GLY A 386 10.04 -37.87 -22.88
N ASN A 387 11.28 -37.69 -23.32
CA ASN A 387 12.35 -37.08 -22.51
C ASN A 387 12.25 -35.55 -22.66
N CYS A 388 11.52 -34.92 -21.76
CA CYS A 388 11.27 -33.48 -21.75
C CYS A 388 12.06 -32.76 -20.66
N ASN A 389 12.48 -31.52 -20.92
CA ASN A 389 12.97 -30.63 -19.86
C ASN A 389 11.79 -30.02 -19.06
N PHE A 390 12.09 -29.29 -17.98
CA PHE A 390 11.05 -28.68 -17.15
C PHE A 390 10.15 -27.66 -17.89
N ARG A 391 10.67 -26.92 -18.89
CA ARG A 391 9.85 -26.00 -19.72
C ARG A 391 8.87 -26.78 -20.60
N ASP A 392 9.35 -27.84 -21.24
CA ASP A 392 8.55 -28.71 -22.10
C ASP A 392 7.48 -29.46 -21.30
N ALA A 393 7.86 -30.01 -20.15
CA ALA A 393 6.96 -30.67 -19.22
C ALA A 393 5.83 -29.72 -18.78
N HIS A 394 6.19 -28.53 -18.33
CA HIS A 394 5.21 -27.51 -17.95
C HIS A 394 4.29 -27.10 -19.12
N SER A 395 4.82 -26.99 -20.35
CA SER A 395 4.02 -26.74 -21.54
C SER A 395 3.01 -27.87 -21.82
N GLN A 396 3.42 -29.15 -21.69
CA GLN A 396 2.53 -30.30 -21.86
C GLN A 396 1.38 -30.28 -20.84
N LEU A 397 1.66 -29.94 -19.57
CA LEU A 397 0.64 -29.85 -18.52
C LEU A 397 -0.38 -28.74 -18.78
N ILE A 398 0.07 -27.60 -19.29
CA ILE A 398 -0.83 -26.51 -19.72
C ILE A 398 -1.73 -27.01 -20.85
N GLN A 399 -1.17 -27.63 -21.89
CA GLN A 399 -1.95 -28.12 -23.03
C GLN A 399 -3.01 -29.15 -22.61
N LYS A 400 -2.66 -30.09 -21.72
CA LYS A 400 -3.63 -31.02 -21.13
C LYS A 400 -4.75 -30.30 -20.39
N SER A 401 -4.44 -29.27 -19.61
CA SER A 401 -5.44 -28.50 -18.88
C SER A 401 -6.33 -27.67 -19.82
N LEU A 402 -5.80 -27.11 -20.90
CA LEU A 402 -6.57 -26.38 -21.92
C LEU A 402 -7.59 -27.26 -22.67
N LEU A 403 -7.32 -28.57 -22.78
CA LEU A 403 -8.21 -29.57 -23.39
C LEU A 403 -9.17 -30.23 -22.39
N SER A 404 -8.92 -30.09 -21.08
CA SER A 404 -9.74 -30.69 -20.03
C SER A 404 -11.09 -29.98 -19.81
N ASP A 405 -11.89 -30.46 -18.87
CA ASP A 405 -13.13 -29.80 -18.38
C ASP A 405 -12.86 -28.68 -17.36
N LYS A 406 -11.62 -28.51 -16.89
CA LYS A 406 -11.24 -27.49 -15.89
C LYS A 406 -11.47 -26.09 -16.45
N THR A 407 -12.28 -25.27 -15.78
CA THR A 407 -12.56 -23.90 -16.23
C THR A 407 -11.45 -22.95 -15.83
N TYR A 408 -10.96 -23.08 -14.59
CA TYR A 408 -9.88 -22.23 -14.07
C TYR A 408 -8.53 -22.95 -14.15
N ILE A 409 -7.50 -22.24 -14.62
CA ILE A 409 -6.13 -22.75 -14.69
C ILE A 409 -5.20 -21.73 -14.02
N PHE A 410 -4.66 -22.10 -12.87
CA PHE A 410 -3.70 -21.29 -12.12
C PHE A 410 -2.28 -21.70 -12.53
N LEU A 411 -1.59 -20.80 -13.23
CA LEU A 411 -0.22 -20.99 -13.69
C LEU A 411 0.75 -20.30 -12.73
N THR A 412 1.18 -21.04 -11.72
CA THR A 412 1.98 -20.53 -10.60
C THR A 412 3.48 -20.71 -10.82
N GLY A 413 3.94 -21.21 -11.97
CA GLY A 413 5.36 -21.45 -12.26
C GLY A 413 6.24 -20.19 -12.28
N ASN A 414 7.56 -20.36 -12.15
CA ASN A 414 8.53 -19.26 -12.07
C ASN A 414 8.55 -18.40 -13.37
N PRO A 415 9.04 -17.14 -13.32
CA PRO A 415 9.17 -16.32 -14.52
C PRO A 415 10.03 -17.02 -15.58
N GLY A 416 9.50 -17.11 -16.81
CA GLY A 416 10.23 -17.72 -17.93
C GLY A 416 10.06 -19.22 -18.15
N ILE A 417 9.26 -19.91 -17.33
CA ILE A 417 9.01 -21.35 -17.50
C ILE A 417 8.17 -21.70 -18.75
N GLY A 418 7.62 -20.70 -19.45
CA GLY A 418 6.90 -20.90 -20.72
C GLY A 418 5.37 -20.75 -20.67
N LYS A 419 4.79 -20.25 -19.56
CA LYS A 419 3.33 -20.04 -19.36
C LYS A 419 2.59 -19.53 -20.60
N THR A 420 2.87 -18.28 -21.00
CA THR A 420 2.19 -17.62 -22.12
C THR A 420 2.54 -18.25 -23.47
N THR A 421 3.77 -18.77 -23.63
CA THR A 421 4.21 -19.39 -24.88
C THR A 421 3.45 -20.68 -25.16
N ALA A 422 3.19 -21.50 -24.13
CA ALA A 422 2.39 -22.71 -24.26
C ALA A 422 0.96 -22.43 -24.76
N ILE A 423 0.33 -21.37 -24.25
CA ILE A 423 -1.02 -20.94 -24.66
C ILE A 423 -1.02 -20.42 -26.09
N VAL A 424 -0.06 -19.56 -26.46
CA VAL A 424 0.07 -19.03 -27.82
C VAL A 424 0.28 -20.16 -28.83
N ASN A 425 1.16 -21.13 -28.52
CA ASN A 425 1.41 -22.28 -29.38
C ASN A 425 0.16 -23.17 -29.52
N PHE A 426 -0.61 -23.36 -28.44
CA PHE A 426 -1.89 -24.05 -28.50
C PHE A 426 -2.85 -23.34 -29.48
N LEU A 427 -3.04 -22.03 -29.34
CA LEU A 427 -3.96 -21.26 -30.19
C LEU A 427 -3.53 -21.25 -31.67
N LYS A 428 -2.22 -21.14 -31.95
CA LYS A 428 -1.68 -21.25 -33.32
C LYS A 428 -2.00 -22.59 -33.97
N ASN A 429 -2.02 -23.67 -33.18
CA ASN A 429 -2.34 -25.02 -33.66
C ASN A 429 -3.85 -25.27 -33.82
N HIS A 430 -4.72 -24.37 -33.35
CA HIS A 430 -6.19 -24.51 -33.40
C HIS A 430 -6.86 -23.33 -34.13
N LEU A 431 -6.17 -22.73 -35.12
CA LEU A 431 -6.72 -21.62 -35.93
C LEU A 431 -7.99 -22.00 -36.71
N ASP A 432 -8.15 -23.29 -37.05
CA ASP A 432 -9.30 -23.81 -37.78
C ASP A 432 -10.56 -23.96 -36.91
N GLU A 433 -10.40 -23.99 -35.58
CA GLU A 433 -11.52 -24.06 -34.64
C GLU A 433 -12.01 -22.66 -34.21
N GLY A 434 -11.20 -21.63 -34.46
CA GLY A 434 -11.47 -20.25 -34.07
C GLY A 434 -11.30 -19.99 -32.56
N PHE A 435 -10.88 -18.77 -32.22
CA PHE A 435 -10.68 -18.39 -30.82
C PHE A 435 -10.91 -16.90 -30.54
N ILE A 436 -11.27 -16.62 -29.29
CA ILE A 436 -11.09 -15.32 -28.65
C ILE A 436 -10.06 -15.49 -27.54
N PHE A 437 -8.94 -14.78 -27.67
CA PHE A 437 -7.94 -14.68 -26.62
C PHE A 437 -7.97 -13.28 -26.03
N PHE A 438 -8.62 -13.14 -24.88
CA PHE A 438 -8.67 -11.89 -24.14
C PHE A 438 -7.57 -11.86 -23.08
N TYR A 439 -6.51 -11.10 -23.37
CA TYR A 439 -5.33 -10.98 -22.53
C TYR A 439 -5.35 -9.70 -21.70
N VAL A 440 -5.23 -9.85 -20.39
CA VAL A 440 -5.24 -8.75 -19.43
C VAL A 440 -3.99 -8.83 -18.58
N SER A 441 -3.28 -7.71 -18.46
CA SER A 441 -2.14 -7.58 -17.55
C SER A 441 -2.07 -6.16 -17.00
N PRO A 442 -1.38 -5.91 -15.88
CA PRO A 442 -1.25 -4.55 -15.35
C PRO A 442 -0.45 -3.60 -16.25
N ARG A 443 0.31 -4.12 -17.22
CA ARG A 443 1.31 -3.35 -17.97
C ARG A 443 0.97 -3.27 -19.46
N LYS A 444 0.89 -2.04 -19.97
CA LYS A 444 0.63 -1.78 -21.40
C LYS A 444 1.64 -2.46 -22.33
N GLN A 445 2.93 -2.50 -21.97
CA GLN A 445 3.96 -3.11 -22.82
C GLN A 445 3.76 -4.62 -22.96
N VAL A 446 3.49 -5.32 -21.86
CA VAL A 446 3.24 -6.78 -21.87
C VAL A 446 2.02 -7.12 -22.75
N ASN A 447 1.01 -6.24 -22.75
CA ASN A 447 -0.16 -6.35 -23.63
C ASN A 447 0.14 -6.13 -25.12
N LEU A 448 1.26 -5.49 -25.48
CA LEU A 448 1.71 -5.37 -26.87
C LEU A 448 2.60 -6.57 -27.24
N ASP A 449 3.46 -7.00 -26.31
CA ASP A 449 4.35 -8.16 -26.49
C ASP A 449 3.55 -9.45 -26.83
N ILE A 450 2.32 -9.59 -26.33
CA ILE A 450 1.47 -10.73 -26.68
C ILE A 450 1.07 -10.73 -28.16
N ILE A 451 0.81 -9.55 -28.75
CA ILE A 451 0.50 -9.42 -30.19
C ILE A 451 1.75 -9.78 -31.00
N GLU A 452 2.93 -9.33 -30.56
CA GLU A 452 4.21 -9.68 -31.18
C GLU A 452 4.49 -11.19 -31.20
N LYS A 453 4.02 -11.96 -30.21
CA LYS A 453 4.15 -13.43 -30.22
C LYS A 453 3.35 -14.11 -31.34
N PHE A 454 2.35 -13.42 -31.91
CA PHE A 454 1.62 -13.87 -33.09
C PHE A 454 2.16 -13.28 -34.40
N LYS A 455 3.29 -12.58 -34.37
CA LYS A 455 4.01 -12.13 -35.56
C LYS A 455 5.16 -13.07 -35.90
N ASP A 456 5.47 -13.16 -37.18
CA ASP A 456 6.69 -13.78 -37.66
C ASP A 456 7.87 -12.81 -37.51
N LYS A 457 8.99 -13.29 -36.94
CA LYS A 457 10.15 -12.45 -36.61
C LYS A 457 10.87 -11.87 -37.83
N GLN A 458 10.73 -12.48 -39.00
CA GLN A 458 11.41 -12.04 -40.22
C GLN A 458 10.54 -11.05 -41.00
N THR A 459 9.24 -11.31 -41.10
CA THR A 459 8.31 -10.50 -41.91
C THR A 459 7.59 -9.41 -41.12
N THR A 460 7.59 -9.46 -39.79
CA THR A 460 6.84 -8.59 -38.86
C THR A 460 5.32 -8.61 -39.04
N LYS A 461 4.80 -9.46 -39.93
CA LYS A 461 3.38 -9.70 -40.16
C LYS A 461 2.84 -10.75 -39.20
N LEU A 462 1.51 -10.78 -39.03
CA LEU A 462 0.86 -11.86 -38.27
C LEU A 462 1.12 -13.21 -38.96
N VAL A 463 1.26 -14.27 -38.16
CA VAL A 463 1.58 -15.63 -38.63
C VAL A 463 0.51 -16.24 -39.55
N ASP A 464 -0.71 -15.70 -39.52
CA ASP A 464 -1.84 -16.14 -40.35
C ASP A 464 -2.75 -14.94 -40.68
N GLU A 465 -3.28 -14.88 -41.89
CA GLU A 465 -4.14 -13.76 -42.36
C GLU A 465 -5.50 -13.70 -41.66
N ARG A 466 -5.96 -14.81 -41.07
CA ARG A 466 -7.24 -14.89 -40.37
C ARG A 466 -7.22 -14.19 -39.00
N ILE A 467 -6.05 -13.85 -38.48
CA ILE A 467 -5.90 -13.26 -37.14
C ILE A 467 -6.20 -11.76 -37.18
N LEU A 468 -7.00 -11.29 -36.23
CA LEU A 468 -7.24 -9.87 -35.96
C LEU A 468 -6.91 -9.55 -34.51
N ALA A 469 -5.91 -8.70 -34.30
CA ALA A 469 -5.55 -8.22 -32.97
C ALA A 469 -6.11 -6.81 -32.75
N ILE A 470 -6.72 -6.57 -31.58
CA ILE A 470 -7.24 -5.27 -31.17
C ILE A 470 -6.78 -4.88 -29.76
N ASN A 471 -6.48 -3.61 -29.56
CA ASN A 471 -6.14 -3.03 -28.27
C ASN A 471 -6.78 -1.63 -28.14
N THR A 472 -6.76 -1.03 -26.95
CA THR A 472 -7.18 0.37 -26.78
C THR A 472 -6.61 0.97 -25.49
N HIS A 473 -6.49 2.29 -25.46
CA HIS A 473 -6.00 3.04 -24.30
C HIS A 473 -6.60 4.45 -24.26
N SER A 474 -6.52 5.14 -23.12
CA SER A 474 -7.18 6.42 -22.89
C SER A 474 -6.73 7.53 -23.83
N HIS A 475 -5.44 7.58 -24.21
CA HIS A 475 -4.92 8.59 -25.13
C HIS A 475 -5.47 8.41 -26.56
N LEU A 476 -5.52 7.17 -27.08
CA LEU A 476 -6.16 6.86 -28.37
C LEU A 476 -7.59 7.40 -28.46
N ILE A 477 -8.39 7.17 -27.41
CA ILE A 477 -9.78 7.61 -27.36
C ILE A 477 -9.87 9.14 -27.29
N LYS A 478 -9.07 9.79 -26.42
CA LYS A 478 -9.06 11.26 -26.28
C LYS A 478 -8.62 11.95 -27.57
N ASP A 479 -7.58 11.44 -28.23
CA ASP A 479 -7.05 12.01 -29.46
C ASP A 479 -7.96 11.75 -30.67
N ASN A 480 -8.91 10.82 -30.58
CA ASN A 480 -10.01 10.63 -31.52
C ASN A 480 -11.33 11.24 -31.02
N SER A 481 -11.26 12.42 -30.39
CA SER A 481 -12.43 13.21 -29.93
C SER A 481 -13.34 12.48 -28.93
N GLY A 482 -12.77 11.59 -28.12
CA GLY A 482 -13.51 10.83 -27.11
C GLY A 482 -14.39 9.70 -27.65
N LYS A 483 -14.31 9.40 -28.96
CA LYS A 483 -15.14 8.37 -29.61
C LYS A 483 -14.69 6.95 -29.27
N CYS A 484 -15.62 5.99 -29.40
CA CYS A 484 -15.34 4.57 -29.22
C CYS A 484 -14.29 4.11 -30.23
N SER A 485 -13.07 3.86 -29.78
CA SER A 485 -11.90 3.65 -30.66
C SER A 485 -11.04 2.49 -30.18
N VAL A 486 -10.63 1.65 -31.12
CA VAL A 486 -9.66 0.56 -30.94
C VAL A 486 -8.58 0.67 -31.98
N GLU A 487 -7.35 0.37 -31.59
CA GLU A 487 -6.26 0.18 -32.53
C GLU A 487 -6.21 -1.30 -32.91
N TYR A 488 -5.90 -1.59 -34.18
CA TYR A 488 -5.93 -2.95 -34.71
C TYR A 488 -4.68 -3.28 -35.54
N THR A 489 -4.32 -4.56 -35.55
CA THR A 489 -3.30 -5.16 -36.42
C THR A 489 -3.93 -6.31 -37.21
N SER A 490 -3.77 -6.30 -38.54
CA SER A 490 -4.30 -7.32 -39.46
C SER A 490 -3.45 -7.39 -40.73
N ASN A 491 -3.35 -8.58 -41.33
CA ASN A 491 -2.77 -8.73 -42.66
C ASN A 491 -3.77 -8.36 -43.79
N GLN A 492 -5.08 -8.34 -43.50
CA GLN A 492 -6.14 -8.12 -44.49
C GLN A 492 -6.57 -6.65 -44.63
N TYR A 493 -6.59 -5.89 -43.53
CA TYR A 493 -7.06 -4.50 -43.51
C TYR A 493 -5.91 -3.51 -43.43
N GLN A 494 -5.84 -2.53 -44.34
CA GLN A 494 -4.72 -1.57 -44.42
C GLN A 494 -5.08 -0.13 -44.00
N ASN A 495 -6.35 0.26 -43.96
CA ASN A 495 -6.77 1.64 -43.67
C ASN A 495 -7.64 1.73 -42.43
N ASP A 496 -7.66 2.91 -41.78
CA ASP A 496 -8.62 3.20 -40.71
C ASP A 496 -10.06 3.06 -41.23
N PHE A 497 -10.94 2.41 -40.46
CA PHE A 497 -12.34 2.20 -40.84
C PHE A 497 -13.28 2.35 -39.63
N VAL A 498 -14.59 2.46 -39.90
CA VAL A 498 -15.62 2.55 -38.87
C VAL A 498 -16.67 1.48 -39.12
N GLN A 499 -16.89 0.62 -38.13
CA GLN A 499 -17.88 -0.46 -38.19
C GLN A 499 -18.58 -0.55 -36.84
N GLY A 500 -19.90 -0.80 -36.81
CA GLY A 500 -20.66 -0.95 -35.56
C GLY A 500 -20.61 0.26 -34.62
N GLY A 501 -20.28 1.46 -35.14
CA GLY A 501 -20.05 2.67 -34.34
C GLY A 501 -18.69 2.72 -33.63
N VAL A 502 -17.79 1.77 -33.90
CA VAL A 502 -16.42 1.70 -33.39
C VAL A 502 -15.45 2.15 -34.48
N HIS A 503 -14.50 3.01 -34.12
CA HIS A 503 -13.40 3.42 -34.98
C HIS A 503 -12.24 2.43 -34.84
N PHE A 504 -11.95 1.69 -35.91
CA PHE A 504 -10.81 0.78 -36.02
C PHE A 504 -9.64 1.53 -36.68
N LEU A 505 -8.60 1.74 -35.89
CA LEU A 505 -7.45 2.56 -36.24
C LEU A 505 -6.24 1.63 -36.49
N ASN A 506 -5.68 1.61 -37.70
CA ASN A 506 -4.51 0.78 -38.03
C ASN A 506 -3.30 1.12 -37.14
N SER A 507 -2.70 0.14 -36.47
CA SER A 507 -1.53 0.34 -35.60
C SER A 507 -0.30 0.93 -36.30
N GLU A 508 -0.16 0.75 -37.61
CA GLU A 508 1.01 1.22 -38.38
C GLU A 508 0.94 2.71 -38.77
N ASN A 509 -0.22 3.36 -38.60
CA ASN A 509 -0.40 4.76 -39.01
C ASN A 509 0.05 5.74 -37.90
N VAL A 510 1.34 6.07 -37.91
CA VAL A 510 1.99 6.94 -36.90
C VAL A 510 1.67 8.44 -37.10
N ALA A 511 1.25 8.86 -38.30
CA ALA A 511 1.10 10.28 -38.66
C ALA A 511 -0.27 10.90 -38.30
N ARG A 512 -1.00 10.35 -37.33
CA ARG A 512 -2.34 10.84 -36.97
C ARG A 512 -2.30 12.21 -36.33
N LYS A 513 -3.04 13.17 -36.90
CA LYS A 513 -3.31 14.47 -36.23
C LYS A 513 -4.28 14.24 -35.06
N ALA A 514 -3.79 14.40 -33.84
CA ALA A 514 -4.62 14.36 -32.63
C ALA A 514 -5.73 15.43 -32.68
N ARG A 515 -6.99 15.03 -32.44
CA ARG A 515 -8.16 15.90 -32.39
C ARG A 515 -8.85 15.77 -31.03
N ARG A 516 -8.39 16.58 -30.06
CA ARG A 516 -8.98 16.65 -28.71
C ARG A 516 -10.12 17.67 -28.67
N SER A 517 -11.14 17.37 -27.88
CA SER A 517 -12.14 18.35 -27.46
C SER A 517 -11.55 19.23 -26.36
N ASN A 518 -11.82 20.54 -26.43
CA ASN A 518 -11.50 21.47 -25.35
C ASN A 518 -12.20 21.01 -24.06
N ARG A 519 -11.49 21.13 -22.93
CA ARG A 519 -11.98 20.79 -21.60
C ARG A 519 -12.41 22.04 -20.82
N LEU A 520 -11.77 23.17 -21.10
CA LEU A 520 -11.98 24.43 -20.39
C LEU A 520 -12.94 25.32 -21.18
N GLU A 521 -13.89 25.94 -20.49
CA GLU A 521 -14.89 26.86 -21.06
C GLU A 521 -14.87 28.19 -20.30
N HIS A 522 -15.00 29.31 -21.01
CA HIS A 522 -15.26 30.61 -20.36
C HIS A 522 -16.75 30.71 -20.11
N ILE A 523 -17.15 30.82 -18.84
CA ILE A 523 -18.56 31.09 -18.48
C ILE A 523 -18.80 32.59 -18.39
N THR A 524 -17.78 33.32 -17.93
CA THR A 524 -17.75 34.79 -17.85
C THR A 524 -16.38 35.29 -18.31
N ASP A 525 -16.24 36.61 -18.45
CA ASP A 525 -14.99 37.28 -18.86
C ASP A 525 -13.80 37.04 -17.90
N ASP A 526 -14.10 36.60 -16.67
CA ASP A 526 -13.15 36.38 -15.57
C ASP A 526 -13.17 34.96 -15.02
N THR A 527 -14.07 34.08 -15.49
CA THR A 527 -14.20 32.70 -14.96
C THR A 527 -14.04 31.65 -16.06
N ILE A 528 -13.06 30.78 -15.85
CA ILE A 528 -12.82 29.55 -16.60
C ILE A 528 -13.36 28.38 -15.78
N GLN A 529 -14.14 27.50 -16.39
CA GLN A 529 -14.62 26.27 -15.76
C GLN A 529 -14.08 25.05 -16.49
N ASP A 530 -13.71 24.03 -15.73
CA ASP A 530 -13.51 22.68 -16.24
C ASP A 530 -14.87 22.00 -16.45
N ALA A 531 -15.30 21.87 -17.72
CA ALA A 531 -16.55 21.20 -18.10
C ALA A 531 -16.41 19.65 -18.11
N GLY A 532 -15.22 19.12 -17.82
CA GLY A 532 -14.86 17.72 -17.99
C GLY A 532 -14.71 17.33 -19.46
N GLN A 533 -14.43 16.05 -19.73
CA GLN A 533 -14.36 15.52 -21.09
C GLN A 533 -15.37 14.37 -21.25
N LYS A 534 -16.28 14.49 -22.22
CA LYS A 534 -17.18 13.40 -22.62
C LYS A 534 -16.41 12.36 -23.44
N THR A 535 -15.72 11.44 -22.76
CA THR A 535 -14.92 10.38 -23.39
C THR A 535 -15.50 9.00 -23.12
N LYS A 536 -15.41 8.09 -24.10
CA LYS A 536 -15.72 6.67 -23.86
C LYS A 536 -14.61 6.00 -23.05
N GLY A 537 -14.99 5.03 -22.22
CA GLY A 537 -14.03 4.25 -21.43
C GLY A 537 -13.23 3.26 -22.29
N VAL A 538 -12.07 2.83 -21.77
CA VAL A 538 -11.18 1.84 -22.40
C VAL A 538 -11.88 0.48 -22.55
N LEU A 539 -12.38 -0.10 -21.44
CA LEU A 539 -13.11 -1.38 -21.49
C LEU A 539 -14.38 -1.29 -22.34
N ASN A 540 -15.11 -0.17 -22.26
CA ASN A 540 -16.26 0.06 -23.11
C ASN A 540 -15.89 -0.01 -24.61
N SER A 541 -14.80 0.64 -25.00
CA SER A 541 -14.38 0.67 -26.41
C SER A 541 -13.88 -0.69 -26.89
N LEU A 542 -13.14 -1.41 -26.06
CA LEU A 542 -12.68 -2.76 -26.38
C LEU A 542 -13.83 -3.76 -26.52
N CYS A 543 -14.80 -3.73 -25.60
CA CYS A 543 -15.92 -4.68 -25.62
C CYS A 543 -16.89 -4.43 -26.78
N GLU A 544 -17.13 -3.15 -27.14
CA GLU A 544 -17.87 -2.81 -28.38
C GLU A 544 -17.09 -3.24 -29.63
N GLY A 545 -15.76 -3.10 -29.62
CA GLY A 545 -14.89 -3.60 -30.68
C GLY A 545 -15.01 -5.12 -30.86
N LEU A 546 -14.86 -5.89 -29.76
CA LEU A 546 -15.04 -7.34 -29.74
C LEU A 546 -16.42 -7.75 -30.26
N TYR A 547 -17.48 -7.14 -29.73
CA TYR A 547 -18.84 -7.40 -30.21
C TYR A 547 -18.98 -7.14 -31.71
N THR A 548 -18.40 -6.04 -32.22
CA THR A 548 -18.45 -5.70 -33.65
C THR A 548 -17.72 -6.72 -34.50
N VAL A 549 -16.52 -7.16 -34.08
CA VAL A 549 -15.75 -8.19 -34.79
C VAL A 549 -16.53 -9.52 -34.85
N ILE A 550 -17.18 -9.91 -33.76
CA ILE A 550 -17.94 -11.17 -33.67
C ILE A 550 -19.23 -11.12 -34.50
N SER A 551 -20.02 -10.04 -34.35
CA SER A 551 -21.34 -9.89 -34.97
C SER A 551 -21.27 -9.58 -36.48
N GLN A 552 -20.21 -8.91 -36.92
CA GLN A 552 -19.97 -8.60 -38.34
C GLN A 552 -19.03 -9.61 -39.00
N GLU A 553 -18.60 -10.64 -38.25
CA GLU A 553 -17.73 -11.72 -38.72
C GLU A 553 -16.41 -11.23 -39.36
N LEU A 554 -15.82 -10.15 -38.83
CA LEU A 554 -14.57 -9.59 -39.35
C LEU A 554 -13.38 -10.55 -39.18
N SER A 555 -13.43 -11.42 -38.17
CA SER A 555 -12.46 -12.50 -37.93
C SER A 555 -13.03 -13.52 -36.95
N GLN A 556 -12.57 -14.77 -37.04
CA GLN A 556 -12.86 -15.86 -36.10
C GLN A 556 -11.69 -16.12 -35.12
N ASN A 557 -10.52 -15.51 -35.36
CA ASN A 557 -9.29 -15.67 -34.58
C ASN A 557 -8.89 -14.30 -34.01
N ILE A 558 -9.42 -13.99 -32.83
CA ILE A 558 -9.41 -12.64 -32.26
C ILE A 558 -8.47 -12.59 -31.06
N ILE A 559 -7.56 -11.61 -31.06
CA ILE A 559 -6.73 -11.29 -29.90
C ILE A 559 -7.17 -9.92 -29.40
N ALA A 560 -7.57 -9.83 -28.13
CA ALA A 560 -7.91 -8.56 -27.50
C ALA A 560 -7.03 -8.33 -26.29
N THR A 561 -6.50 -7.11 -26.13
CA THR A 561 -5.63 -6.80 -24.99
C THR A 561 -6.11 -5.57 -24.22
N ALA A 562 -6.07 -5.66 -22.88
CA ALA A 562 -6.44 -4.57 -21.98
C ALA A 562 -5.52 -4.50 -20.76
N SER A 563 -5.37 -3.32 -20.17
CA SER A 563 -4.70 -3.18 -18.88
C SER A 563 -5.68 -3.40 -17.74
N THR A 564 -5.27 -4.04 -16.63
CA THR A 564 -6.11 -4.10 -15.40
C THR A 564 -6.49 -2.71 -14.90
N GLN A 565 -5.63 -1.70 -15.13
CA GLN A 565 -5.87 -0.30 -14.78
C GLN A 565 -7.05 0.35 -15.53
N SER A 566 -7.57 -0.31 -16.57
CA SER A 566 -8.81 0.10 -17.23
C SER A 566 -10.06 -0.16 -16.39
N LEU A 567 -9.92 -0.99 -15.34
CA LEU A 567 -10.90 -1.14 -14.29
C LEU A 567 -10.96 0.13 -13.44
N LYS A 568 -12.15 0.73 -13.36
CA LYS A 568 -12.43 1.89 -12.51
C LYS A 568 -13.77 1.75 -11.82
N LYS A 569 -13.85 2.20 -10.57
CA LYS A 569 -15.14 2.43 -9.89
C LYS A 569 -15.82 3.67 -10.45
N THR A 570 -17.13 3.58 -10.64
CA THR A 570 -18.02 4.66 -11.10
C THR A 570 -19.22 4.76 -10.14
N ASP A 571 -20.01 5.82 -10.24
CA ASP A 571 -21.23 5.99 -9.45
C ASP A 571 -22.26 4.85 -9.61
N SER A 572 -22.15 4.05 -10.68
CA SER A 572 -23.12 3.01 -11.09
C SER A 572 -22.55 1.59 -11.05
N GLY A 573 -21.48 1.36 -10.28
CA GLY A 573 -20.71 0.11 -10.26
C GLY A 573 -19.33 0.31 -10.87
N ASP A 574 -18.76 -0.69 -11.50
CA ASP A 574 -17.43 -0.61 -12.12
C ASP A 574 -17.49 -0.65 -13.67
N THR A 575 -16.32 -0.54 -14.31
CA THR A 575 -16.20 -0.61 -15.77
C THR A 575 -16.24 -2.04 -16.34
N LEU A 576 -16.23 -3.10 -15.53
CA LEU A 576 -16.35 -4.50 -15.99
C LEU A 576 -17.74 -4.82 -16.51
N LYS A 577 -18.78 -4.07 -16.11
CA LYS A 577 -20.13 -4.16 -16.70
C LYS A 577 -20.14 -4.09 -18.22
N HIS A 578 -19.11 -3.49 -18.84
CA HIS A 578 -19.01 -3.38 -20.29
C HIS A 578 -18.70 -4.72 -20.98
N LEU A 579 -18.18 -5.71 -20.27
CA LEU A 579 -17.93 -7.04 -20.84
C LEU A 579 -19.22 -7.76 -21.24
N GLU A 580 -20.36 -7.41 -20.63
CA GLU A 580 -21.69 -7.89 -21.04
C GLU A 580 -22.02 -7.53 -22.50
N LYS A 581 -21.35 -6.51 -23.05
CA LYS A 581 -21.58 -6.09 -24.44
C LYS A 581 -21.07 -7.10 -25.46
N ILE A 582 -20.08 -7.92 -25.12
CA ILE A 582 -19.42 -8.87 -26.04
C ILE A 582 -20.46 -9.83 -26.64
N PHE A 583 -21.40 -10.32 -25.82
CA PHE A 583 -22.40 -11.32 -26.21
C PHE A 583 -23.84 -10.82 -26.13
N ARG A 584 -24.05 -9.49 -26.18
CA ARG A 584 -25.35 -8.86 -25.90
C ARG A 584 -26.51 -9.37 -26.77
N ASP A 585 -26.24 -9.78 -28.02
CA ASP A 585 -27.28 -10.26 -28.93
C ASP A 585 -27.77 -11.67 -28.62
N ALA A 586 -27.00 -12.41 -27.82
CA ALA A 586 -27.29 -13.76 -27.40
C ALA A 586 -27.78 -13.86 -25.96
N TYR A 587 -28.18 -12.72 -25.36
CA TYR A 587 -28.71 -12.66 -24.02
C TYR A 587 -30.00 -11.84 -23.97
N ASN A 588 -31.03 -12.39 -23.32
CA ASN A 588 -32.26 -11.67 -23.04
C ASN A 588 -32.15 -10.98 -21.68
N THR A 589 -31.99 -9.65 -21.69
CA THR A 589 -31.88 -8.87 -20.45
C THR A 589 -33.17 -8.80 -19.64
N ARG A 590 -34.35 -9.04 -20.24
CA ARG A 590 -35.64 -9.00 -19.53
C ARG A 590 -35.92 -10.29 -18.77
N GLU A 591 -35.53 -11.42 -19.36
CA GLU A 591 -35.74 -12.75 -18.78
C GLU A 591 -34.50 -13.29 -18.06
N GLU A 592 -33.38 -12.56 -18.13
CA GLU A 592 -32.08 -12.93 -17.60
C GLU A 592 -31.55 -14.27 -18.14
N LYS A 593 -31.81 -14.56 -19.42
CA LYS A 593 -31.55 -15.87 -20.03
C LYS A 593 -30.68 -15.85 -21.29
N VAL A 594 -29.95 -16.96 -21.41
CA VAL A 594 -29.37 -17.58 -22.60
C VAL A 594 -30.20 -17.49 -23.91
N PHE A 595 -29.71 -17.05 -25.08
CA PHE A 595 -30.23 -17.57 -26.36
C PHE A 595 -29.31 -18.70 -26.87
N PRO A 596 -29.60 -19.99 -26.59
CA PRO A 596 -28.67 -21.08 -26.86
C PRO A 596 -28.28 -21.18 -28.34
N GLU A 597 -29.24 -21.04 -29.26
CA GLU A 597 -28.97 -21.09 -30.71
C GLU A 597 -27.97 -20.01 -31.15
N LYS A 598 -28.07 -18.80 -30.59
CA LYS A 598 -27.14 -17.71 -30.92
C LYS A 598 -25.75 -17.96 -30.34
N MET A 599 -25.66 -18.50 -29.11
CA MET A 599 -24.35 -18.89 -28.56
C MET A 599 -23.71 -20.03 -29.33
N GLN A 600 -24.47 -21.06 -29.70
CA GLN A 600 -24.00 -22.15 -30.54
C GLN A 600 -23.53 -21.66 -31.92
N ASN A 601 -24.20 -20.68 -32.52
CA ASN A 601 -23.77 -20.08 -33.79
C ASN A 601 -22.43 -19.31 -33.67
N ILE A 602 -22.15 -18.74 -32.50
CA ILE A 602 -20.84 -18.14 -32.22
C ILE A 602 -19.80 -19.25 -31.96
N SER A 603 -20.12 -20.23 -31.10
CA SER A 603 -19.18 -21.28 -30.70
C SER A 603 -18.76 -22.22 -31.83
N ARG A 604 -19.62 -22.42 -32.84
CA ARG A 604 -19.28 -23.17 -34.07
C ARG A 604 -18.16 -22.54 -34.89
N ARG A 605 -18.01 -21.21 -34.82
CA ARG A 605 -16.98 -20.45 -35.53
C ARG A 605 -15.82 -20.06 -34.61
N ILE A 606 -16.07 -19.99 -33.31
CA ILE A 606 -15.12 -19.57 -32.28
C ILE A 606 -15.22 -20.57 -31.14
N LYS A 607 -14.51 -21.69 -31.26
CA LYS A 607 -14.58 -22.76 -30.27
C LYS A 607 -13.95 -22.36 -28.93
N HIS A 608 -12.79 -21.71 -28.96
CA HIS A 608 -12.01 -21.42 -27.76
C HIS A 608 -12.25 -20.01 -27.24
N LEU A 609 -12.69 -19.88 -25.99
CA LEU A 609 -12.83 -18.60 -25.30
C LEU A 609 -11.86 -18.56 -24.11
N PHE A 610 -10.67 -18.00 -24.33
CA PHE A 610 -9.62 -17.97 -23.33
C PHE A 610 -9.45 -16.54 -22.79
N ILE A 611 -9.58 -16.41 -21.48
CA ILE A 611 -9.40 -15.14 -20.76
C ILE A 611 -8.19 -15.32 -19.84
N MET A 612 -7.09 -14.65 -20.15
CA MET A 612 -5.86 -14.73 -19.36
C MET A 612 -5.64 -13.44 -18.58
N ILE A 613 -5.49 -13.56 -17.26
CA ILE A 613 -5.07 -12.49 -16.37
C ILE A 613 -3.64 -12.79 -15.93
N ASP A 614 -2.67 -12.10 -16.52
CA ASP A 614 -1.25 -12.21 -16.18
C ASP A 614 -0.87 -11.16 -15.13
N GLU A 615 -0.01 -11.56 -14.21
CA GLU A 615 0.42 -10.75 -13.05
C GLU A 615 -0.78 -10.21 -12.24
N ILE A 616 -1.73 -11.09 -11.86
CA ILE A 616 -2.97 -10.70 -11.15
C ILE A 616 -2.71 -9.93 -9.85
N THR A 617 -1.60 -10.20 -9.16
CA THR A 617 -1.18 -9.51 -7.93
C THR A 617 -0.21 -8.34 -8.21
N GLY A 618 0.09 -8.08 -9.48
CA GLY A 618 0.97 -7.00 -9.92
C GLY A 618 0.31 -5.62 -9.94
N ASP A 619 -1.01 -5.56 -9.83
CA ASP A 619 -1.82 -4.33 -9.71
C ASP A 619 -3.03 -4.59 -8.81
N GLU A 620 -3.43 -3.56 -8.08
CA GLU A 620 -4.46 -3.67 -7.05
C GLU A 620 -5.84 -4.11 -7.60
N GLY A 621 -6.12 -3.86 -8.90
CA GLY A 621 -7.40 -4.18 -9.52
C GLY A 621 -7.56 -5.63 -10.01
N GLY A 622 -6.51 -6.46 -9.96
CA GLY A 622 -6.51 -7.79 -10.61
C GLY A 622 -7.55 -8.77 -10.05
N VAL A 623 -7.72 -8.81 -8.72
CA VAL A 623 -8.68 -9.73 -8.07
C VAL A 623 -10.13 -9.37 -8.39
N GLU A 624 -10.47 -8.07 -8.40
CA GLU A 624 -11.82 -7.66 -8.81
C GLU A 624 -12.05 -7.96 -10.30
N PHE A 625 -11.03 -7.76 -11.14
CA PHE A 625 -11.13 -8.12 -12.55
C PHE A 625 -11.50 -9.60 -12.72
N LEU A 626 -10.83 -10.50 -11.99
CA LEU A 626 -11.15 -11.94 -11.96
C LEU A 626 -12.59 -12.22 -11.49
N ASP A 627 -13.07 -11.50 -10.48
CA ASP A 627 -14.45 -11.62 -10.00
C ASP A 627 -15.48 -11.16 -11.05
N GLY A 628 -15.23 -10.04 -11.74
CA GLY A 628 -16.07 -9.61 -12.86
C GLY A 628 -16.14 -10.65 -13.97
N ILE A 629 -15.00 -11.23 -14.36
CA ILE A 629 -14.95 -12.33 -15.35
C ILE A 629 -15.80 -13.52 -14.88
N HIS A 630 -15.68 -13.94 -13.62
CA HIS A 630 -16.50 -15.01 -13.05
C HIS A 630 -18.01 -14.72 -13.17
N LYS A 631 -18.43 -13.50 -12.81
CA LYS A 631 -19.84 -13.07 -12.90
C LYS A 631 -20.37 -13.18 -14.34
N ILE A 632 -19.59 -12.79 -15.33
CA ILE A 632 -19.99 -12.84 -16.75
C ILE A 632 -20.06 -14.27 -17.27
N ILE A 633 -19.08 -15.11 -16.94
CA ILE A 633 -19.09 -16.53 -17.31
C ILE A 633 -20.35 -17.21 -16.79
N LYS A 634 -20.72 -16.94 -15.54
CA LYS A 634 -21.94 -17.48 -14.93
C LYS A 634 -23.19 -16.92 -15.60
N ARG A 635 -23.26 -15.59 -15.80
CA ARG A 635 -24.43 -14.90 -16.36
C ARG A 635 -24.74 -15.31 -17.81
N TYR A 636 -23.70 -15.51 -18.62
CA TYR A 636 -23.83 -15.89 -20.03
C TYR A 636 -23.67 -17.40 -20.26
N GLU A 637 -23.64 -18.20 -19.19
CA GLU A 637 -23.54 -19.67 -19.25
C GLU A 637 -22.38 -20.15 -20.15
N LEU A 638 -21.24 -19.46 -20.13
CA LEU A 638 -20.14 -19.70 -21.07
C LEU A 638 -19.42 -21.04 -20.84
N THR A 639 -19.68 -21.71 -19.72
CA THR A 639 -19.20 -23.05 -19.39
C THR A 639 -20.25 -24.15 -19.60
N ASN A 640 -21.48 -23.80 -20.00
CA ASN A 640 -22.52 -24.79 -20.29
C ASN A 640 -22.13 -25.58 -21.56
N PRO A 641 -21.99 -26.92 -21.49
CA PRO A 641 -21.64 -27.75 -22.64
C PRO A 641 -22.57 -27.56 -23.84
N GLU A 642 -23.85 -27.25 -23.62
CA GLU A 642 -24.84 -27.01 -24.68
C GLU A 642 -24.53 -25.77 -25.52
N ASN A 643 -23.84 -24.78 -24.96
CA ASN A 643 -23.41 -23.58 -25.69
C ASN A 643 -22.17 -23.86 -26.55
N GLY A 644 -21.43 -24.94 -26.29
CA GLY A 644 -20.37 -25.45 -27.15
C GLY A 644 -19.00 -24.75 -27.06
N PHE A 645 -18.80 -23.78 -26.18
CA PHE A 645 -17.49 -23.15 -25.98
C PHE A 645 -16.52 -24.03 -25.17
N ASN A 646 -15.23 -23.98 -25.51
CA ASN A 646 -14.15 -24.35 -24.59
C ASN A 646 -13.69 -23.07 -23.86
N THR A 647 -14.32 -22.77 -22.73
CA THR A 647 -14.04 -21.56 -21.94
C THR A 647 -12.99 -21.83 -20.88
N LYS A 648 -11.89 -21.04 -20.89
CA LYS A 648 -10.82 -21.09 -19.87
C LYS A 648 -10.56 -19.72 -19.27
N VAL A 649 -10.46 -19.66 -17.94
CA VAL A 649 -9.92 -18.51 -17.21
C VAL A 649 -8.55 -18.88 -16.68
N ILE A 650 -7.54 -18.24 -17.22
CA ILE A 650 -6.14 -18.55 -16.95
C ILE A 650 -5.58 -17.45 -16.05
N ILE A 651 -5.15 -17.80 -14.84
CA ILE A 651 -4.54 -16.87 -13.90
C ILE A 651 -3.05 -17.19 -13.84
N ALA A 652 -2.20 -16.24 -14.22
CA ALA A 652 -0.76 -16.44 -14.18
C ALA A 652 -0.10 -15.44 -13.22
N ASP A 653 0.56 -15.95 -12.19
CA ASP A 653 1.35 -15.12 -11.28
C ASP A 653 2.40 -15.96 -10.57
N ALA A 654 3.60 -15.41 -10.41
CA ALA A 654 4.67 -16.05 -9.65
C ALA A 654 4.48 -15.92 -8.13
N SER A 655 3.61 -15.01 -7.68
CA SER A 655 3.31 -14.76 -6.26
C SER A 655 2.34 -15.78 -5.65
N ILE A 656 1.53 -16.43 -6.49
CA ILE A 656 0.66 -17.51 -6.08
C ILE A 656 1.52 -18.75 -6.06
N VAL A 657 1.62 -19.45 -4.94
CA VAL A 657 2.51 -20.61 -4.81
C VAL A 657 1.82 -21.87 -4.29
N ASP A 658 0.61 -21.74 -3.74
CA ASP A 658 -0.17 -22.84 -3.23
C ASP A 658 -1.68 -22.55 -3.34
N GLN A 659 -2.51 -23.55 -3.05
CA GLN A 659 -3.97 -23.42 -3.03
C GLN A 659 -4.49 -22.45 -1.96
N ASN A 660 -3.74 -22.23 -0.87
CA ASN A 660 -4.21 -21.43 0.25
C ASN A 660 -4.17 -19.94 -0.08
N VAL A 661 -3.14 -19.49 -0.80
CA VAL A 661 -3.06 -18.14 -1.35
C VAL A 661 -4.25 -17.88 -2.26
N ILE A 662 -4.63 -18.86 -3.10
CA ILE A 662 -5.80 -18.75 -3.98
C ILE A 662 -7.07 -18.55 -3.16
N ARG A 663 -7.31 -19.38 -2.14
CA ARG A 663 -8.51 -19.27 -1.30
C ARG A 663 -8.56 -17.96 -0.51
N GLN A 664 -7.44 -17.59 0.11
CA GLN A 664 -7.41 -16.43 1.00
C GLN A 664 -7.35 -15.09 0.27
N HIS A 665 -6.69 -15.05 -0.90
CA HIS A 665 -6.45 -13.79 -1.61
C HIS A 665 -7.27 -13.67 -2.90
N LEU A 666 -7.69 -14.74 -3.58
CA LEU A 666 -8.39 -14.61 -4.87
C LEU A 666 -9.91 -14.85 -4.79
N GLU A 667 -10.42 -15.50 -3.74
CA GLU A 667 -11.87 -15.73 -3.60
C GLU A 667 -12.64 -14.49 -3.15
N ASP A 668 -12.07 -13.72 -2.22
CA ASP A 668 -12.66 -12.51 -1.63
C ASP A 668 -12.09 -11.24 -2.31
N THR A 669 -13.00 -10.36 -2.76
CA THR A 669 -12.66 -9.08 -3.39
C THR A 669 -12.52 -7.92 -2.41
N THR A 670 -12.70 -8.16 -1.11
CA THR A 670 -12.49 -7.15 -0.07
C THR A 670 -11.10 -6.54 -0.22
N PRO A 671 -10.97 -5.19 -0.23
CA PRO A 671 -9.67 -4.56 -0.41
C PRO A 671 -8.67 -4.95 0.68
N GLU A 672 -7.41 -5.07 0.29
CA GLU A 672 -6.30 -5.47 1.15
C GLU A 672 -5.03 -4.66 0.82
N PRO A 673 -4.19 -4.27 1.79
CA PRO A 673 -2.89 -3.66 1.52
C PRO A 673 -1.89 -4.73 1.03
N ASN A 674 -0.73 -4.28 0.57
CA ASN A 674 0.38 -5.19 0.29
C ASN A 674 0.74 -5.97 1.56
N LYS A 675 1.05 -7.26 1.41
CA LYS A 675 1.32 -8.14 2.55
C LYS A 675 2.35 -9.21 2.20
N ILE A 676 3.01 -9.75 3.22
CA ILE A 676 3.86 -10.93 3.10
C ILE A 676 3.06 -12.13 3.58
N TYR A 677 2.92 -13.11 2.69
CA TYR A 677 2.37 -14.39 3.04
C TYR A 677 3.42 -15.24 3.73
N PHE A 678 3.09 -15.79 4.90
CA PHE A 678 4.03 -16.56 5.70
C PHE A 678 3.40 -17.86 6.20
N ARG A 679 3.99 -19.01 5.83
CA ARG A 679 3.50 -20.33 6.24
C ARG A 679 4.60 -21.37 6.39
N HIS A 680 4.33 -22.40 7.18
CA HIS A 680 5.13 -23.62 7.15
C HIS A 680 5.05 -24.30 5.79
N ALA A 681 6.21 -24.70 5.28
CA ALA A 681 6.30 -25.54 4.09
C ALA A 681 5.91 -26.98 4.45
N GLY A 682 5.19 -27.66 3.56
CA GLY A 682 4.92 -29.10 3.68
C GLY A 682 6.18 -29.94 3.54
N ASP A 683 6.13 -31.20 4.01
CA ASP A 683 7.29 -32.09 4.04
C ASP A 683 7.78 -32.53 2.66
N ASN A 684 6.90 -32.57 1.65
CA ASN A 684 7.22 -33.05 0.30
C ASN A 684 6.86 -31.99 -0.77
N ILE A 685 7.84 -31.14 -1.11
CA ILE A 685 7.69 -30.10 -2.15
C ILE A 685 8.37 -30.58 -3.43
N GLN A 686 7.60 -30.71 -4.50
CA GLN A 686 8.07 -31.13 -5.81
C GLN A 686 8.45 -29.92 -6.69
N PRO A 687 9.44 -30.06 -7.59
CA PRO A 687 9.85 -28.98 -8.50
C PRO A 687 8.82 -28.72 -9.61
N LEU A 688 7.94 -29.67 -9.90
CA LEU A 688 6.81 -29.51 -10.82
C LEU A 688 5.62 -30.26 -10.22
N SER A 689 4.45 -29.64 -10.15
CA SER A 689 3.24 -30.25 -9.59
C SER A 689 1.97 -29.81 -10.30
N VAL A 690 0.95 -30.67 -10.25
CA VAL A 690 -0.43 -30.36 -10.64
C VAL A 690 -1.35 -30.70 -9.48
N GLU A 691 -2.17 -29.74 -9.07
CA GLU A 691 -3.17 -29.91 -8.01
C GLU A 691 -4.56 -29.54 -8.52
N ASP A 692 -5.56 -30.31 -8.12
CA ASP A 692 -6.96 -30.04 -8.42
C ASP A 692 -7.62 -29.28 -7.25
N LEU A 693 -8.43 -28.28 -7.58
CA LEU A 693 -9.31 -27.61 -6.62
C LEU A 693 -10.63 -27.19 -7.27
N ASN A 694 -11.58 -26.77 -6.43
CA ASN A 694 -12.74 -26.03 -6.88
C ASN A 694 -12.54 -24.55 -6.53
N PHE A 695 -12.74 -23.68 -7.52
CA PHE A 695 -12.67 -22.22 -7.34
C PHE A 695 -13.99 -21.61 -7.78
N LYS A 696 -14.65 -20.88 -6.86
CA LYS A 696 -15.99 -20.30 -7.08
C LYS A 696 -17.00 -21.30 -7.69
N ASN A 697 -17.01 -22.52 -7.14
CA ASN A 697 -17.87 -23.66 -7.55
C ASN A 697 -17.64 -24.17 -8.99
N LEU A 698 -16.48 -23.89 -9.59
CA LEU A 698 -16.08 -24.43 -10.89
C LEU A 698 -14.77 -25.21 -10.76
N PRO A 699 -14.56 -26.24 -11.59
CA PRO A 699 -13.36 -27.06 -11.53
C PRO A 699 -12.13 -26.26 -11.95
N ALA A 700 -11.05 -26.42 -11.20
CA ALA A 700 -9.81 -25.71 -11.38
C ALA A 700 -8.59 -26.63 -11.26
N SER A 701 -7.49 -26.25 -11.92
CA SER A 701 -6.18 -26.87 -11.75
C SER A 701 -5.12 -25.82 -11.42
N ILE A 702 -4.13 -26.20 -10.62
CA ILE A 702 -2.94 -25.42 -10.30
C ILE A 702 -1.75 -26.15 -10.91
N ILE A 703 -0.97 -25.44 -11.72
CA ILE A 703 0.27 -25.96 -12.32
C ILE A 703 1.42 -25.12 -11.78
N ASN A 704 2.21 -25.73 -10.90
CA ASN A 704 3.36 -25.07 -10.28
C ASN A 704 4.68 -25.62 -10.81
N ALA A 705 5.67 -24.73 -10.96
CA ALA A 705 7.05 -25.09 -11.31
C ALA A 705 8.05 -24.25 -10.52
N ASN A 706 8.86 -24.90 -9.69
CA ASN A 706 9.93 -24.31 -8.90
C ASN A 706 11.26 -24.68 -9.56
N SER A 707 11.85 -23.73 -10.28
CA SER A 707 13.12 -23.92 -10.97
C SER A 707 13.84 -22.59 -11.17
N TYR A 708 15.15 -22.62 -11.39
CA TYR A 708 15.93 -21.43 -11.74
C TYR A 708 16.83 -21.72 -12.96
N PRO A 709 16.97 -20.79 -13.92
CA PRO A 709 17.73 -21.02 -15.14
C PRO A 709 19.24 -20.85 -14.90
N ALA A 710 19.83 -21.69 -14.06
CA ALA A 710 21.29 -21.75 -13.86
C ALA A 710 21.71 -23.16 -13.41
N LYS A 711 23.00 -23.48 -13.57
CA LYS A 711 23.61 -24.66 -12.94
C LYS A 711 23.85 -24.41 -11.45
N SER A 712 24.33 -23.23 -11.10
CA SER A 712 24.49 -22.77 -9.72
C SER A 712 24.31 -21.27 -9.64
N LEU A 713 23.93 -20.78 -8.47
CA LEU A 713 23.67 -19.37 -8.22
C LEU A 713 24.55 -18.87 -7.08
N THR A 714 25.42 -17.90 -7.38
CA THR A 714 26.22 -17.23 -6.36
C THR A 714 25.53 -15.93 -5.96
N ILE A 715 25.22 -15.75 -4.68
CA ILE A 715 24.58 -14.55 -4.15
C ILE A 715 25.58 -13.81 -3.26
N SER A 716 25.80 -12.54 -3.55
CA SER A 716 26.67 -11.65 -2.79
C SER A 716 25.87 -10.51 -2.16
N TYR A 717 26.15 -10.18 -0.90
CA TYR A 717 25.52 -9.08 -0.18
C TYR A 717 26.58 -8.03 0.21
N GLN A 718 26.38 -6.80 -0.26
CA GLN A 718 27.16 -5.63 0.11
C GLN A 718 26.30 -4.68 0.94
N ILE A 719 26.64 -4.54 2.22
CA ILE A 719 25.80 -3.82 3.17
C ILE A 719 26.58 -2.64 3.79
N LEU A 720 25.92 -1.49 3.83
CA LEU A 720 26.42 -0.28 4.47
C LEU A 720 25.42 0.17 5.54
N ILE A 721 25.89 0.50 6.74
CA ILE A 721 25.02 0.92 7.85
C ILE A 721 25.55 2.23 8.43
N GLU A 722 24.77 3.30 8.30
CA GLU A 722 25.03 4.56 8.98
C GLU A 722 24.36 4.54 10.34
N SER A 723 25.14 4.58 11.42
CA SER A 723 24.59 4.71 12.77
C SER A 723 24.47 6.19 13.13
N CYS A 724 23.27 6.66 13.45
CA CYS A 724 22.98 8.05 13.79
C CYS A 724 22.33 8.16 15.17
N LYS A 725 22.71 9.17 15.94
CA LYS A 725 21.91 9.57 17.11
C LYS A 725 20.58 10.16 16.62
N PHE A 726 19.46 9.73 17.18
CA PHE A 726 18.19 10.37 16.93
C PHE A 726 18.22 11.83 17.44
N THR A 727 17.75 12.77 16.62
CA THR A 727 17.61 14.18 17.02
C THR A 727 16.27 14.74 16.56
N ASP A 728 15.61 15.50 17.44
CA ASP A 728 14.32 16.14 17.14
C ASP A 728 14.43 17.31 16.14
N LYS A 729 15.65 17.71 15.76
CA LYS A 729 15.94 18.87 14.90
C LYS A 729 16.32 18.51 13.46
N ALA A 730 16.23 17.23 13.09
CA ALA A 730 16.57 16.78 11.74
C ALA A 730 15.65 17.41 10.68
N ARG A 731 16.23 17.90 9.58
CA ARG A 731 15.47 18.50 8.46
C ARG A 731 14.83 17.42 7.60
N LEU A 732 13.84 17.80 6.78
CA LEU A 732 13.21 16.86 5.84
C LEU A 732 14.23 16.22 4.85
N LYS A 733 15.31 16.94 4.50
CA LYS A 733 16.40 16.50 3.62
C LYS A 733 17.76 16.55 4.35
N ASP A 734 18.10 15.50 5.11
CA ASP A 734 19.46 15.35 5.65
C ASP A 734 20.40 14.72 4.61
N LYS A 735 21.40 15.51 4.16
CA LYS A 735 22.47 15.08 3.25
C LYS A 735 23.44 14.12 3.96
N SER A 736 23.17 12.82 3.86
CA SER A 736 24.12 11.78 4.32
C SER A 736 25.03 11.33 3.18
N ASN A 737 26.27 10.99 3.52
CA ASN A 737 27.23 10.38 2.60
C ASN A 737 26.96 8.88 2.36
N LEU A 738 26.01 8.28 3.07
CA LEU A 738 25.68 6.85 2.96
C LEU A 738 25.28 6.46 1.53
N GLU A 739 24.43 7.25 0.87
CA GLU A 739 24.00 6.97 -0.50
C GLU A 739 25.15 7.07 -1.50
N LYS A 740 26.02 8.07 -1.31
CA LYS A 740 27.24 8.25 -2.11
C LYS A 740 28.17 7.04 -1.96
N ASN A 741 28.41 6.57 -0.74
CA ASN A 741 29.27 5.40 -0.50
C ASN A 741 28.68 4.11 -1.09
N LEU A 742 27.35 3.97 -1.10
CA LEU A 742 26.68 2.85 -1.77
C LEU A 742 26.87 2.91 -3.29
N LEU A 743 26.73 4.10 -3.89
CA LEU A 743 27.01 4.32 -5.31
C LEU A 743 28.47 4.01 -5.67
N GLU A 744 29.43 4.38 -4.82
CA GLU A 744 30.85 4.03 -5.01
C GLU A 744 31.07 2.50 -5.05
N ALA A 745 30.40 1.76 -4.15
CA ALA A 745 30.52 0.30 -4.12
C ALA A 745 29.94 -0.34 -5.40
N ILE A 746 28.75 0.09 -5.84
CA ILE A 746 28.12 -0.38 -7.08
C ILE A 746 29.00 -0.04 -8.29
N PHE A 747 29.49 1.21 -8.33
CA PHE A 747 30.38 1.68 -9.39
C PHE A 747 31.63 0.80 -9.53
N THR A 748 32.29 0.49 -8.41
CA THR A 748 33.50 -0.35 -8.40
C THR A 748 33.25 -1.73 -8.99
N ASP A 749 32.13 -2.37 -8.65
CA ASP A 749 31.78 -3.69 -9.21
C ASP A 749 31.43 -3.60 -10.71
N ILE A 750 30.75 -2.53 -11.15
CA ILE A 750 30.48 -2.29 -12.57
C ILE A 750 31.79 -2.18 -13.35
N GLN A 751 32.78 -1.44 -12.82
CA GLN A 751 34.08 -1.32 -13.48
C GLN A 751 34.77 -2.67 -13.65
N ASN A 752 34.81 -3.48 -12.59
CA ASN A 752 35.40 -4.82 -12.63
C ASN A 752 34.72 -5.71 -13.70
N LEU A 753 33.40 -5.60 -13.85
CA LEU A 753 32.64 -6.34 -14.87
C LEU A 753 32.85 -5.80 -16.29
N LEU A 754 33.03 -4.48 -16.44
CA LEU A 754 33.34 -3.85 -17.72
C LEU A 754 34.72 -4.26 -18.23
N GLU A 755 35.71 -4.37 -17.35
CA GLU A 755 37.08 -4.79 -17.68
C GLU A 755 37.20 -6.29 -17.96
N ASN A 756 36.28 -7.11 -17.43
CA ASN A 756 36.29 -8.55 -17.65
C ASN A 756 35.76 -8.93 -19.06
N SER A 757 36.60 -9.58 -19.86
CA SER A 757 36.24 -10.05 -21.22
C SER A 757 35.26 -11.22 -21.24
N ASP A 758 35.21 -12.03 -20.17
CA ASP A 758 34.34 -13.22 -20.09
C ASP A 758 32.87 -12.85 -19.78
N VAL A 759 32.63 -11.60 -19.39
CA VAL A 759 31.30 -11.06 -19.15
C VAL A 759 30.78 -10.43 -20.43
N GLU A 760 29.99 -11.17 -21.19
CA GLU A 760 29.33 -10.65 -22.40
C GLU A 760 28.31 -9.57 -22.08
N GLN A 761 27.50 -9.78 -21.03
CA GLN A 761 26.43 -8.88 -20.65
C GLN A 761 26.10 -8.97 -19.15
N PHE A 762 25.67 -7.87 -18.55
CA PHE A 762 25.16 -7.83 -17.18
C PHE A 762 24.07 -6.78 -16.97
N ILE A 763 23.30 -6.95 -15.89
CA ILE A 763 22.17 -6.10 -15.53
C ILE A 763 22.48 -5.30 -14.27
N VAL A 764 22.11 -4.02 -14.24
CA VAL A 764 22.13 -3.15 -13.07
C VAL A 764 20.71 -2.64 -12.81
N TYR A 765 20.15 -3.02 -11.66
CA TYR A 765 18.80 -2.67 -11.25
C TYR A 765 18.83 -1.69 -10.09
N ILE A 766 18.35 -0.47 -10.33
CA ILE A 766 18.22 0.61 -9.35
C ILE A 766 16.86 1.27 -9.58
N GLN A 767 15.99 1.28 -8.55
CA GLN A 767 14.67 1.88 -8.70
C GLN A 767 14.68 3.41 -8.70
N ASN A 768 15.62 4.02 -7.96
CA ASN A 768 15.75 5.46 -7.87
C ASN A 768 16.38 6.00 -9.17
N LYS A 769 15.55 6.54 -10.06
CA LYS A 769 15.99 7.06 -11.37
C LYS A 769 17.07 8.14 -11.28
N PRO A 770 16.93 9.21 -10.45
CA PRO A 770 18.01 10.18 -10.25
C PRO A 770 19.35 9.53 -9.89
N LYS A 771 19.32 8.55 -8.99
CA LYS A 771 20.51 7.82 -8.55
C LYS A 771 21.13 6.97 -9.66
N LEU A 772 20.29 6.36 -10.50
CA LEU A 772 20.74 5.61 -11.68
C LEU A 772 21.43 6.53 -12.69
N SER A 773 20.88 7.73 -12.92
CA SER A 773 21.48 8.76 -13.78
C SER A 773 22.85 9.19 -13.25
N GLU A 774 22.94 9.53 -11.96
CA GLU A 774 24.21 9.90 -11.31
C GLU A 774 25.29 8.81 -11.46
N LEU A 775 24.88 7.53 -11.37
CA LEU A 775 25.79 6.40 -11.60
C LEU A 775 26.29 6.33 -13.04
N ILE A 776 25.41 6.55 -14.03
CA ILE A 776 25.77 6.54 -15.45
C ILE A 776 26.71 7.70 -15.77
N ASP A 777 26.39 8.93 -15.33
CA ASP A 777 27.20 10.12 -15.54
C ASP A 777 28.63 9.90 -15.01
N LYS A 778 28.73 9.34 -13.80
CA LYS A 778 30.02 9.02 -13.19
C LYS A 778 30.83 7.96 -13.96
N ILE A 779 30.17 6.99 -14.61
CA ILE A 779 30.84 6.02 -15.49
C ILE A 779 31.35 6.73 -16.76
N GLN A 780 30.56 7.64 -17.32
CA GLN A 780 30.94 8.44 -18.48
C GLN A 780 32.12 9.36 -18.17
N ASP A 781 32.13 10.01 -17.00
CA ASP A 781 33.24 10.86 -16.55
C ASP A 781 34.57 10.11 -16.45
N LYS A 782 34.52 8.84 -16.00
CA LYS A 782 35.74 8.03 -15.81
C LYS A 782 36.23 7.34 -17.08
N LEU A 783 35.33 6.87 -17.94
CA LEU A 783 35.68 6.16 -19.18
C LEU A 783 35.79 7.11 -20.39
N GLY A 784 35.20 8.30 -20.31
CA GLY A 784 35.03 9.28 -21.39
C GLY A 784 33.71 9.07 -22.15
N GLU A 785 33.03 10.16 -22.50
CA GLU A 785 31.76 10.14 -23.26
C GLU A 785 31.86 9.40 -24.60
N GLY A 786 33.05 9.32 -25.20
CA GLY A 786 33.31 8.55 -26.42
C GLY A 786 33.27 7.02 -26.23
N ASN A 787 33.61 6.54 -25.03
CA ASN A 787 33.84 5.12 -24.73
C ASN A 787 32.69 4.48 -23.93
N PHE A 788 31.72 5.26 -23.47
CA PHE A 788 30.54 4.75 -22.76
C PHE A 788 29.26 5.45 -23.21
N GLN A 789 28.73 4.98 -24.32
CA GLN A 789 27.59 5.58 -25.05
C GLN A 789 26.34 4.70 -24.99
N LYS A 790 25.18 5.34 -24.80
CA LYS A 790 23.86 4.70 -24.90
C LYS A 790 23.69 4.08 -26.29
N ASN A 791 23.01 2.94 -26.38
CA ASN A 791 22.77 2.15 -27.60
C ASN A 791 24.02 1.56 -28.27
N SER A 792 25.21 1.75 -27.69
CA SER A 792 26.45 1.10 -28.14
C SER A 792 27.04 0.24 -27.03
N HIS A 793 27.22 0.83 -25.85
CA HIS A 793 27.83 0.18 -24.69
C HIS A 793 26.80 -0.22 -23.63
N TYR A 794 25.74 0.59 -23.47
CA TYR A 794 24.68 0.34 -22.50
C TYR A 794 23.27 0.68 -23.01
N LEU A 795 22.27 0.10 -22.35
CA LEU A 795 20.85 0.48 -22.47
C LEU A 795 20.31 0.94 -21.13
N GLU A 796 19.34 1.85 -21.16
CA GLU A 796 18.58 2.30 -19.99
C GLU A 796 17.09 1.99 -20.20
N ILE A 797 16.46 1.30 -19.24
CA ILE A 797 15.09 0.79 -19.38
C ILE A 797 14.22 1.20 -18.18
N HIS A 798 13.16 1.96 -18.46
CA HIS A 798 12.22 2.45 -17.45
C HIS A 798 10.79 2.67 -17.99
N ALA A 799 9.79 2.86 -17.11
CA ALA A 799 8.37 3.06 -17.48
C ALA A 799 8.10 4.15 -18.53
N ASN A 800 8.94 5.19 -18.56
CA ASN A 800 8.70 6.41 -19.33
C ASN A 800 9.49 6.44 -20.66
N ILE A 801 9.91 5.30 -21.22
CA ILE A 801 10.64 5.32 -22.50
C ILE A 801 9.71 5.76 -23.65
N SER A 802 10.26 6.54 -24.57
CA SER A 802 9.61 6.95 -25.82
C SER A 802 9.50 5.77 -26.81
N GLU A 803 8.66 5.90 -27.85
CA GLU A 803 8.55 4.87 -28.92
C GLU A 803 9.88 4.68 -29.68
N LEU A 804 10.65 5.75 -29.87
CA LEU A 804 11.99 5.67 -30.45
C LEU A 804 12.92 4.83 -29.57
N GLU A 805 12.94 5.09 -28.27
CA GLU A 805 13.76 4.32 -27.32
C GLU A 805 13.33 2.84 -27.26
N LYS A 806 12.03 2.52 -27.41
CA LYS A 806 11.57 1.13 -27.49
C LYS A 806 12.15 0.40 -28.70
N GLN A 807 12.16 1.04 -29.87
CA GLN A 807 12.74 0.47 -31.09
C GLN A 807 14.26 0.31 -30.94
N GLU A 808 14.94 1.28 -30.33
CA GLU A 808 16.36 1.20 -30.03
C GLU A 808 16.68 0.06 -29.07
N ILE A 809 15.91 -0.11 -27.99
CA ILE A 809 16.08 -1.22 -27.04
C ILE A 809 15.97 -2.55 -27.79
N GLN A 810 14.94 -2.76 -28.61
CA GLN A 810 14.81 -3.99 -29.39
C GLN A 810 15.99 -4.24 -30.34
N ARG A 811 16.53 -3.17 -30.95
CA ARG A 811 17.66 -3.25 -31.87
C ARG A 811 18.99 -3.58 -31.19
N TYR A 812 19.22 -3.07 -29.98
CA TYR A 812 20.51 -3.13 -29.30
C TYR A 812 20.56 -4.08 -28.10
N GLN A 813 19.42 -4.67 -27.68
CA GLN A 813 19.31 -5.49 -26.45
C GLN A 813 20.34 -6.62 -26.32
N GLU A 814 20.76 -7.24 -27.43
CA GLU A 814 21.71 -8.37 -27.42
C GLU A 814 23.17 -7.95 -27.65
N ASN A 815 23.40 -6.67 -27.95
CA ASN A 815 24.70 -6.15 -28.40
C ASN A 815 25.40 -5.32 -27.31
N VAL A 816 24.65 -4.70 -26.40
CA VAL A 816 25.23 -3.90 -25.31
C VAL A 816 25.77 -4.77 -24.18
N LYS A 817 26.83 -4.28 -23.51
CA LYS A 817 27.45 -4.97 -22.36
C LYS A 817 26.68 -4.74 -21.07
N VAL A 818 26.03 -3.58 -20.90
CA VAL A 818 25.33 -3.20 -19.65
C VAL A 818 23.87 -2.84 -19.89
N ILE A 819 22.97 -3.35 -19.06
CA ILE A 819 21.57 -2.93 -19.04
C ILE A 819 21.24 -2.30 -17.69
N PHE A 820 20.98 -1.00 -17.68
CA PHE A 820 20.45 -0.28 -16.54
C PHE A 820 18.92 -0.34 -16.56
N MET A 821 18.29 -0.70 -15.44
CA MET A 821 16.83 -0.84 -15.38
C MET A 821 16.20 -0.45 -14.05
N THR A 822 14.94 -0.04 -14.10
CA THR A 822 14.07 0.25 -12.95
C THR A 822 12.88 -0.73 -12.88
N ALA A 823 12.12 -0.77 -11.79
CA ALA A 823 10.99 -1.71 -11.55
C ALA A 823 9.97 -1.84 -12.69
N SER A 824 9.76 -0.76 -13.42
CA SER A 824 8.83 -0.74 -14.55
C SER A 824 9.43 -1.24 -15.85
N GLY A 825 10.75 -1.11 -16.02
CA GLY A 825 11.52 -1.58 -17.18
C GLY A 825 11.98 -3.03 -17.07
N SER A 826 11.88 -3.64 -15.89
CA SER A 826 12.32 -5.02 -15.67
C SER A 826 11.42 -6.07 -16.32
N ARG A 827 10.17 -5.77 -16.73
CA ARG A 827 9.19 -6.78 -17.19
C ARG A 827 8.99 -6.82 -18.71
N GLY A 828 8.54 -7.95 -19.25
CA GLY A 828 8.42 -8.20 -20.69
C GLY A 828 9.72 -8.58 -21.42
N LEU A 829 10.86 -7.97 -21.06
CA LEU A 829 12.15 -8.23 -21.71
C LEU A 829 12.97 -9.35 -21.04
N SER A 830 13.80 -10.03 -21.82
CA SER A 830 14.77 -11.02 -21.35
C SER A 830 16.13 -10.73 -21.98
N PHE A 831 17.21 -10.96 -21.23
CA PHE A 831 18.59 -10.66 -21.63
C PHE A 831 19.41 -11.95 -21.51
N PRO A 832 19.32 -12.88 -22.49
CA PRO A 832 19.84 -14.24 -22.34
C PRO A 832 21.36 -14.31 -22.10
N LYS A 833 22.11 -13.29 -22.53
CA LYS A 833 23.57 -13.18 -22.32
C LYS A 833 23.96 -12.73 -20.91
N ALA A 834 23.01 -12.22 -20.12
CA ALA A 834 23.29 -11.68 -18.80
C ALA A 834 23.49 -12.79 -17.75
N LYS A 835 24.72 -12.92 -17.24
CA LYS A 835 25.06 -13.85 -16.14
C LYS A 835 25.19 -13.16 -14.79
N HIS A 836 25.42 -11.85 -14.77
CA HIS A 836 25.58 -11.04 -13.56
C HIS A 836 24.42 -10.05 -13.45
N ILE A 837 23.83 -9.97 -12.25
CA ILE A 837 22.73 -9.04 -11.96
C ILE A 837 23.04 -8.31 -10.65
N LEU A 838 23.18 -6.99 -10.73
CA LEU A 838 23.42 -6.10 -9.62
C LEU A 838 22.09 -5.44 -9.24
N VAL A 839 21.71 -5.49 -7.96
CA VAL A 839 20.40 -5.08 -7.47
C VAL A 839 20.56 -4.21 -6.23
N GLU A 840 20.15 -2.94 -6.31
CA GLU A 840 19.92 -2.13 -5.11
C GLU A 840 18.55 -2.49 -4.51
N ILE A 841 18.54 -2.86 -3.22
CA ILE A 841 17.32 -3.16 -2.48
C ILE A 841 16.65 -1.84 -2.05
N PRO A 842 15.44 -1.51 -2.54
CA PRO A 842 14.74 -0.29 -2.16
C PRO A 842 14.15 -0.38 -0.73
N LYS A 843 13.88 0.79 -0.14
CA LYS A 843 13.41 0.93 1.25
C LYS A 843 11.95 1.36 1.40
N PHE A 844 11.22 1.49 0.31
CA PHE A 844 9.81 1.85 0.30
C PHE A 844 9.01 0.71 -0.33
N GLU A 845 7.69 0.65 -0.15
CA GLU A 845 6.81 -0.37 -0.77
C GLU A 845 7.45 -1.77 -0.79
N ILE A 846 7.94 -2.24 0.36
CA ILE A 846 8.85 -3.39 0.47
C ILE A 846 8.30 -4.62 -0.23
N GLU A 847 7.04 -4.96 0.04
CA GLU A 847 6.38 -6.15 -0.49
C GLU A 847 6.39 -6.13 -2.02
N LYS A 848 5.97 -5.02 -2.62
CA LYS A 848 5.98 -4.84 -4.08
C LYS A 848 7.40 -4.89 -4.65
N ASN A 849 8.37 -4.28 -3.97
CA ASN A 849 9.76 -4.22 -4.42
C ASN A 849 10.47 -5.57 -4.33
N LEU A 850 10.18 -6.37 -3.32
CA LEU A 850 10.64 -7.76 -3.23
C LEU A 850 10.09 -8.59 -4.40
N MET A 851 8.80 -8.44 -4.74
CA MET A 851 8.23 -9.11 -5.92
C MET A 851 8.93 -8.67 -7.21
N GLU A 852 9.25 -7.39 -7.37
CA GLU A 852 10.03 -6.92 -8.52
C GLU A 852 11.43 -7.54 -8.57
N ILE A 853 12.13 -7.63 -7.44
CA ILE A 853 13.45 -8.26 -7.37
C ILE A 853 13.36 -9.74 -7.77
N ILE A 854 12.37 -10.49 -7.26
CA ILE A 854 12.14 -11.90 -7.62
C ILE A 854 11.96 -12.05 -9.13
N GLN A 855 11.41 -11.06 -9.83
CA GLN A 855 11.27 -11.13 -11.28
C GLN A 855 12.52 -10.67 -12.05
N VAL A 856 13.29 -9.73 -11.51
CA VAL A 856 14.54 -9.24 -12.09
C VAL A 856 15.59 -10.35 -12.14
N ILE A 857 15.70 -11.16 -11.10
CA ILE A 857 16.71 -12.24 -11.05
C ILE A 857 16.51 -13.29 -12.16
N TYR A 858 15.30 -13.43 -12.71
CA TYR A 858 15.03 -14.32 -13.85
C TYR A 858 15.26 -13.66 -15.21
N ARG A 859 15.75 -12.41 -15.30
CA ARG A 859 15.87 -11.70 -16.59
C ARG A 859 17.02 -12.19 -17.45
N GLY A 860 18.05 -12.78 -16.85
CA GLY A 860 19.16 -13.41 -17.55
C GLY A 860 18.82 -14.74 -18.24
N ARG A 861 17.55 -14.99 -18.62
CA ARG A 861 17.06 -16.28 -19.14
C ARG A 861 16.86 -16.26 -20.65
N GLY A 862 16.68 -17.45 -21.24
CA GLY A 862 16.15 -17.61 -22.60
C GLY A 862 17.13 -18.20 -23.60
N ASN A 863 18.26 -18.74 -23.14
CA ASN A 863 19.23 -19.46 -23.94
C ASN A 863 19.61 -20.73 -23.18
N ASP A 864 19.27 -21.90 -23.73
CA ASP A 864 19.39 -23.17 -22.99
C ASP A 864 20.84 -23.51 -22.59
N TYR A 865 21.83 -23.10 -23.39
CA TYR A 865 23.24 -23.28 -23.06
C TYR A 865 23.65 -22.39 -21.89
N LEU A 866 23.30 -21.09 -21.92
CA LEU A 866 23.64 -20.14 -20.87
C LEU A 866 22.81 -20.35 -19.59
N ASP A 867 21.59 -20.85 -19.73
CA ASP A 867 20.70 -21.22 -18.63
C ASP A 867 21.19 -22.49 -17.89
N ASN A 868 22.21 -23.17 -18.41
CA ASN A 868 22.91 -24.27 -17.74
C ASN A 868 24.32 -23.90 -17.25
N GLN A 869 24.62 -22.60 -17.12
CA GLN A 869 25.87 -22.10 -16.55
C GLN A 869 25.68 -21.47 -15.17
N ASP A 870 26.80 -21.13 -14.53
CA ASP A 870 26.81 -20.43 -13.25
C ASP A 870 26.35 -18.96 -13.44
N LYS A 871 25.49 -18.48 -12.53
CA LYS A 871 24.98 -17.10 -12.51
C LYS A 871 25.27 -16.41 -11.18
N TYR A 872 25.31 -15.09 -11.20
CA TYR A 872 25.77 -14.25 -10.09
C TYR A 872 24.78 -13.13 -9.78
N LEU A 873 24.39 -13.01 -8.52
CA LEU A 873 23.52 -11.94 -8.00
C LEU A 873 24.29 -11.12 -6.97
N PHE A 874 24.24 -9.79 -7.09
CA PHE A 874 24.85 -8.86 -6.16
C PHE A 874 23.76 -7.97 -5.57
N PHE A 875 23.53 -8.06 -4.27
CA PHE A 875 22.58 -7.22 -3.54
C PHE A 875 23.31 -6.11 -2.80
N TYR A 876 22.87 -4.88 -3.03
CA TYR A 876 23.38 -3.68 -2.39
C TYR A 876 22.31 -3.09 -1.48
N LEU A 877 22.69 -2.80 -0.24
CA LEU A 877 21.78 -2.28 0.76
C LEU A 877 22.51 -1.29 1.65
N ALA A 878 21.98 -0.09 1.74
CA ALA A 878 22.43 0.91 2.69
C ALA A 878 21.32 1.12 3.71
N GLU A 879 21.59 1.19 5.02
CA GLU A 879 20.56 1.46 6.02
C GLU A 879 21.01 2.45 7.09
N ARG A 880 20.07 3.29 7.57
CA ARG A 880 20.31 4.16 8.72
C ARG A 880 19.79 3.48 9.97
N SER A 881 20.63 3.42 11.00
CA SER A 881 20.32 2.87 12.30
C SER A 881 20.27 4.00 13.32
N PHE A 882 19.09 4.28 13.88
CA PHE A 882 18.92 5.33 14.88
C PHE A 882 19.05 4.78 16.31
N TYR A 883 19.69 5.54 17.20
CA TYR A 883 19.74 5.24 18.63
C TYR A 883 19.35 6.46 19.48
N TYR A 884 18.72 6.20 20.65
CA TYR A 884 18.07 7.23 21.48
C TYR A 884 18.81 7.52 22.81
N GLU A 885 19.60 6.60 23.38
CA GLU A 885 20.10 6.66 24.79
C GLU A 885 21.56 6.18 25.04
N ASP A 886 21.98 6.20 26.33
CA ASP A 886 23.34 5.99 26.91
C ASP A 886 24.00 4.62 26.67
N ASN A 887 23.29 3.62 26.17
CA ASN A 887 23.89 2.38 25.64
C ASN A 887 23.73 2.30 24.10
N PRO A 888 24.54 3.08 23.35
CA PRO A 888 24.51 3.10 21.89
C PRO A 888 24.63 1.70 21.28
N GLN A 889 25.43 0.81 21.89
CA GLN A 889 25.70 -0.51 21.32
C GLN A 889 24.44 -1.40 21.28
N LEU A 890 23.63 -1.41 22.34
CA LEU A 890 22.41 -2.22 22.37
C LEU A 890 21.35 -1.67 21.41
N SER A 891 21.12 -0.34 21.43
CA SER A 891 20.13 0.30 20.56
C SER A 891 20.48 0.15 19.07
N VAL A 892 21.77 0.19 18.74
CA VAL A 892 22.25 -0.03 17.38
C VAL A 892 22.05 -1.50 16.96
N LYS A 893 22.33 -2.47 17.83
CA LYS A 893 22.04 -3.90 17.56
C LYS A 893 20.55 -4.15 17.31
N GLU A 894 19.67 -3.53 18.08
CA GLU A 894 18.22 -3.64 17.90
C GLU A 894 17.77 -3.04 16.56
N SER A 895 18.34 -1.91 16.15
CA SER A 895 18.04 -1.32 14.85
C SER A 895 18.49 -2.23 13.70
N VAL A 896 19.64 -2.92 13.84
CA VAL A 896 20.16 -3.89 12.86
C VAL A 896 19.30 -5.14 12.74
N LEU A 897 18.50 -5.52 13.75
CA LEU A 897 17.58 -6.65 13.60
C LEU A 897 16.60 -6.45 12.45
N SER A 898 16.15 -5.22 12.22
CA SER A 898 15.22 -4.93 11.14
C SER A 898 15.86 -5.14 9.76
N LEU A 899 17.13 -4.82 9.63
CA LEU A 899 17.96 -5.10 8.46
C LEU A 899 18.14 -6.60 8.26
N LEU A 900 18.40 -7.34 9.35
CA LEU A 900 18.50 -8.79 9.32
C LEU A 900 17.19 -9.42 8.85
N ASN A 901 16.05 -8.94 9.35
CA ASN A 901 14.72 -9.38 8.93
C ASN A 901 14.49 -9.18 7.43
N LEU A 902 14.89 -8.04 6.88
CA LEU A 902 14.83 -7.80 5.43
C LEU A 902 15.66 -8.83 4.65
N LEU A 903 16.89 -9.10 5.08
CA LEU A 903 17.76 -10.06 4.40
C LEU A 903 17.18 -11.48 4.47
N LEU A 904 16.61 -11.86 5.61
CA LEU A 904 15.93 -13.14 5.80
C LEU A 904 14.70 -13.26 4.89
N ILE A 905 13.85 -12.23 4.85
CA ILE A 905 12.67 -12.16 3.98
C ILE A 905 13.08 -12.23 2.52
N LEU A 906 14.09 -11.46 2.10
CA LEU A 906 14.60 -11.44 0.74
C LEU A 906 15.09 -12.84 0.32
N LYS A 907 15.99 -13.42 1.13
CA LYS A 907 16.53 -14.77 0.86
C LYS A 907 15.41 -15.80 0.83
N ALA A 908 14.55 -15.83 1.83
CA ALA A 908 13.45 -16.79 1.90
C ALA A 908 12.47 -16.65 0.73
N SER A 909 12.18 -15.43 0.27
CA SER A 909 11.31 -15.20 -0.89
C SER A 909 11.93 -15.70 -2.20
N ILE A 910 13.23 -15.44 -2.40
CA ILE A 910 13.97 -15.95 -3.56
C ILE A 910 13.99 -17.48 -3.53
N MET A 911 14.34 -18.07 -2.39
CA MET A 911 14.39 -19.52 -2.22
C MET A 911 13.03 -20.16 -2.43
N THR A 912 11.95 -19.53 -1.96
CA THR A 912 10.60 -20.04 -2.17
C THR A 912 10.26 -20.15 -3.66
N ARG A 913 10.72 -19.24 -4.52
CA ARG A 913 10.50 -19.35 -5.97
C ARG A 913 11.37 -20.41 -6.65
N ILE A 914 12.58 -20.64 -6.13
CA ILE A 914 13.58 -21.56 -6.69
C ILE A 914 13.32 -23.01 -6.25
N TYR A 915 13.10 -23.24 -4.95
CA TYR A 915 12.90 -24.55 -4.32
C TYR A 915 11.46 -24.86 -3.96
N GLY A 916 10.59 -23.86 -3.88
CA GLY A 916 9.26 -23.97 -3.27
C GLY A 916 9.23 -23.66 -1.77
N TYR A 917 10.38 -23.45 -1.12
CA TYR A 917 10.48 -23.00 0.28
C TYR A 917 11.78 -22.22 0.54
N GLY A 918 11.80 -21.44 1.62
CA GLY A 918 12.98 -20.83 2.21
C GLY A 918 13.25 -21.35 3.62
N ASN A 919 14.53 -21.49 3.98
CA ASN A 919 14.92 -21.85 5.35
C ASN A 919 14.97 -20.58 6.21
N ILE A 920 14.29 -20.60 7.35
CA ILE A 920 14.45 -19.58 8.39
C ILE A 920 14.76 -20.33 9.69
N GLY A 921 16.00 -20.18 10.16
CA GLY A 921 16.52 -21.02 11.23
C GLY A 921 16.60 -22.49 10.79
N ARG A 922 15.89 -23.38 11.50
CA ARG A 922 15.84 -24.83 11.19
C ARG A 922 14.60 -25.25 10.43
N LYS A 923 13.62 -24.37 10.29
CA LYS A 923 12.31 -24.71 9.72
C LYS A 923 12.20 -24.18 8.29
N LYS A 924 11.45 -24.91 7.47
CA LYS A 924 11.12 -24.55 6.10
C LYS A 924 9.83 -23.74 6.09
N TYR A 925 9.85 -22.61 5.38
CA TYR A 925 8.70 -21.73 5.24
C TYR A 925 8.46 -21.35 3.79
N ILE A 926 7.20 -21.14 3.46
CA ILE A 926 6.77 -20.50 2.22
C ILE A 926 6.61 -19.02 2.55
N LEU A 927 7.41 -18.19 1.89
CA LEU A 927 7.38 -16.74 2.09
C LEU A 927 7.30 -16.05 0.74
N ILE A 928 6.20 -15.36 0.47
CA ILE A 928 6.04 -14.58 -0.76
C ILE A 928 5.35 -13.26 -0.48
N PRO A 929 5.87 -12.14 -1.00
CA PRO A 929 5.16 -10.88 -1.00
C PRO A 929 4.02 -10.89 -2.02
N ILE A 930 2.85 -10.40 -1.61
CA ILE A 930 1.65 -10.31 -2.44
C ILE A 930 1.20 -8.85 -2.48
N GLY A 931 0.88 -8.35 -3.67
CA GLY A 931 0.32 -7.02 -3.85
C GLY A 931 -1.06 -6.87 -3.19
N GLY A 932 -1.42 -5.65 -2.83
CA GLY A 932 -2.74 -5.34 -2.30
C GLY A 932 -3.87 -5.53 -3.33
N LYS A 933 -5.11 -5.36 -2.87
CA LYS A 933 -6.34 -5.32 -3.67
C LYS A 933 -7.04 -3.99 -3.45
N SER A 934 -7.38 -3.29 -4.53
CA SER A 934 -8.09 -2.01 -4.50
C SER A 934 -8.54 -1.64 -5.91
N ILE A 935 -9.54 -0.76 -6.03
CA ILE A 935 -9.98 -0.25 -7.33
C ILE A 935 -9.97 1.26 -7.30
N LEU A 936 -9.21 1.85 -8.22
CA LEU A 936 -9.16 3.28 -8.42
C LEU A 936 -10.52 3.80 -8.93
N ALA A 937 -10.99 4.93 -8.42
CA ALA A 937 -12.17 5.64 -8.88
C ALA A 937 -11.87 6.30 -10.24
N ALA A 938 -12.91 6.37 -11.07
CA ALA A 938 -12.87 7.09 -12.31
C ALA A 938 -12.87 8.60 -12.05
N GLY A 939 -12.23 9.35 -12.94
CA GLY A 939 -12.22 10.81 -12.90
C GLY A 939 -10.96 11.38 -12.27
N GLU A 940 -10.41 12.38 -12.95
CA GLU A 940 -9.28 13.18 -12.46
C GLU A 940 -9.64 14.65 -12.69
N THR A 941 -9.41 15.47 -11.66
CA THR A 941 -9.64 16.91 -11.71
C THR A 941 -8.54 17.58 -12.53
N PHE A 942 -8.82 18.75 -13.10
CA PHE A 942 -7.82 19.49 -13.87
C PHE A 942 -6.62 19.88 -12.99
N SER A 943 -6.86 20.34 -11.77
CA SER A 943 -5.79 20.60 -10.77
C SER A 943 -4.90 19.38 -10.50
N SER A 944 -5.50 18.18 -10.35
CA SER A 944 -4.77 16.92 -10.20
C SER A 944 -3.87 16.64 -11.41
N GLN A 945 -4.39 16.87 -12.63
CA GLN A 945 -3.62 16.72 -13.87
C GLN A 945 -2.44 17.71 -13.91
N MET A 946 -2.63 18.95 -13.45
CA MET A 946 -1.56 19.94 -13.37
C MET A 946 -0.50 19.55 -12.34
N VAL A 947 -0.87 19.07 -11.15
CA VAL A 947 0.08 18.54 -10.17
C VAL A 947 0.89 17.37 -10.75
N ASN A 948 0.21 16.44 -11.42
CA ASN A 948 0.87 15.30 -12.05
C ASN A 948 1.82 15.73 -13.17
N LEU A 949 1.43 16.71 -13.98
CA LEU A 949 2.29 17.32 -15.00
C LEU A 949 3.51 18.01 -14.39
N ILE A 950 3.33 18.86 -13.37
CA ILE A 950 4.42 19.56 -12.68
C ILE A 950 5.41 18.54 -12.10
N ASN A 951 4.91 17.48 -11.46
CA ASN A 951 5.75 16.41 -10.93
C ASN A 951 6.49 15.64 -12.04
N GLN A 952 5.85 15.40 -13.19
CA GLN A 952 6.51 14.77 -14.35
C GLN A 952 7.59 15.69 -14.92
N LEU A 953 7.32 16.97 -15.13
CA LEU A 953 8.31 17.95 -15.59
C LEU A 953 9.51 18.04 -14.65
N LYS A 954 9.28 18.09 -13.32
CA LYS A 954 10.35 18.07 -12.31
C LYS A 954 11.18 16.80 -12.38
N LYS A 955 10.54 15.63 -12.53
CA LYS A 955 11.24 14.34 -12.66
C LYS A 955 12.09 14.27 -13.93
N GLU A 956 11.55 14.67 -15.08
CA GLU A 956 12.29 14.65 -16.35
C GLU A 956 13.43 15.68 -16.35
N HIS A 957 13.26 16.84 -15.71
CA HIS A 957 14.35 17.81 -15.50
C HIS A 957 15.45 17.28 -14.58
N GLN A 958 15.08 16.52 -13.54
CA GLN A 958 16.05 15.87 -12.67
C GLN A 958 16.85 14.78 -13.41
N MET A 959 16.25 14.11 -14.40
CA MET A 959 16.94 13.13 -15.25
C MET A 959 17.86 13.79 -16.26
N ASN A 960 17.50 14.97 -16.78
CA ASN A 960 18.35 15.71 -17.69
C ASN A 960 18.39 17.20 -17.32
N ARG A 961 19.35 17.55 -16.46
CA ARG A 961 19.55 18.91 -15.95
C ARG A 961 19.79 19.95 -17.06
N SER A 962 20.29 19.52 -18.22
CA SER A 962 20.52 20.40 -19.37
C SER A 962 19.23 20.91 -20.03
N HIS A 963 18.10 20.27 -19.76
CA HIS A 963 16.80 20.68 -20.29
C HIS A 963 16.14 21.77 -19.42
N GLU A 964 16.74 22.98 -19.40
CA GLU A 964 16.24 24.16 -18.66
C GLU A 964 14.78 24.52 -19.03
N LEU A 965 14.37 24.16 -20.25
CA LEU A 965 13.00 24.33 -20.73
C LEU A 965 11.95 23.75 -19.77
N LEU A 966 12.22 22.57 -19.21
CA LEU A 966 11.31 21.87 -18.31
C LEU A 966 11.13 22.65 -17.00
N GLU A 967 12.23 23.24 -16.49
CA GLU A 967 12.24 24.06 -15.28
C GLU A 967 11.45 25.34 -15.41
N LYS A 968 11.66 26.07 -16.51
CA LYS A 968 10.89 27.27 -16.81
C LYS A 968 9.39 26.98 -16.87
N VAL A 969 9.00 25.85 -17.47
CA VAL A 969 7.59 25.46 -17.61
C VAL A 969 6.96 25.09 -16.27
N TYR A 970 7.59 24.21 -15.47
CA TYR A 970 6.97 23.80 -14.20
C TYR A 970 6.92 24.96 -13.20
N THR A 971 7.94 25.84 -13.17
CA THR A 971 7.98 27.00 -12.26
C THR A 971 6.86 27.99 -12.60
N SER A 972 6.64 28.26 -13.89
CA SER A 972 5.57 29.15 -14.34
C SER A 972 4.19 28.59 -14.02
N LEU A 973 3.99 27.28 -14.21
CA LEU A 973 2.73 26.62 -13.85
C LEU A 973 2.45 26.66 -12.34
N GLU A 974 3.47 26.44 -11.50
CA GLU A 974 3.34 26.55 -10.03
C GLU A 974 2.98 27.96 -9.58
N LYS A 975 3.51 29.00 -10.26
CA LYS A 975 3.15 30.40 -9.99
C LYS A 975 1.73 30.73 -10.42
N LEU A 976 1.33 30.34 -11.64
CA LEU A 976 -0.02 30.57 -12.15
C LEU A 976 -1.09 29.87 -11.30
N MET A 977 -0.79 28.70 -10.75
CA MET A 977 -1.74 27.87 -9.99
C MET A 977 -1.46 27.88 -8.48
N GLY A 978 -0.77 28.91 -7.98
CA GLY A 978 -0.32 28.99 -6.60
C GLY A 978 -1.40 29.36 -5.58
N ASP A 979 -2.45 30.06 -6.00
CA ASP A 979 -3.52 30.60 -5.14
C ASP A 979 -4.80 29.80 -5.34
N GLY A 980 -5.13 28.93 -4.38
CA GLY A 980 -6.22 27.96 -4.47
C GLY A 980 -7.11 27.93 -3.24
N ASP A 981 -8.41 27.93 -3.47
CA ASP A 981 -9.49 27.84 -2.49
C ASP A 981 -10.22 26.49 -2.65
N PHE A 982 -10.53 25.85 -1.51
CA PHE A 982 -11.08 24.51 -1.44
C PHE A 982 -12.31 24.53 -0.52
N VAL A 983 -13.49 24.33 -1.10
CA VAL A 983 -14.75 24.35 -0.37
C VAL A 983 -15.31 22.93 -0.28
N VAL A 984 -15.44 22.44 0.94
CA VAL A 984 -16.12 21.16 1.23
C VAL A 984 -17.62 21.41 1.41
N GLN A 985 -18.45 20.63 0.73
CA GLN A 985 -19.90 20.75 0.86
C GLN A 985 -20.39 20.29 2.25
N LYS A 986 -21.40 20.99 2.78
CA LYS A 986 -21.99 20.65 4.09
C LYS A 986 -22.69 19.29 4.06
N GLY A 987 -22.29 18.41 4.99
CA GLY A 987 -23.02 17.18 5.32
C GLY A 987 -24.13 17.42 6.34
N ALA A 988 -24.77 16.31 6.77
CA ALA A 988 -25.72 16.33 7.88
C ALA A 988 -25.05 16.39 9.26
N GLU A 989 -23.81 15.89 9.37
CA GLU A 989 -22.96 15.98 10.55
C GLU A 989 -22.17 17.30 10.54
N GLU A 990 -21.74 17.79 11.71
CA GLU A 990 -20.92 19.01 11.80
C GLU A 990 -19.52 18.78 11.22
N SER A 991 -19.09 19.69 10.35
CA SER A 991 -17.76 19.60 9.73
C SER A 991 -16.65 20.12 10.64
N TYR A 992 -15.53 19.41 10.68
CA TYR A 992 -14.32 19.83 11.39
C TYR A 992 -13.77 21.15 10.87
N ILE A 993 -13.91 21.45 9.57
CA ILE A 993 -13.45 22.72 8.99
C ILE A 993 -14.30 23.88 9.53
N ILE A 994 -15.62 23.71 9.60
CA ILE A 994 -16.53 24.73 10.13
C ILE A 994 -16.29 24.93 11.63
N LEU A 995 -16.04 23.82 12.34
CA LEU A 995 -15.79 23.84 13.77
C LEU A 995 -14.40 24.38 14.14
N GLN A 996 -13.43 24.40 13.22
CA GLN A 996 -12.05 24.79 13.54
C GLN A 996 -11.94 26.10 14.34
N LYS A 997 -12.77 27.11 14.03
CA LYS A 997 -12.79 28.40 14.75
C LYS A 997 -13.57 28.40 16.06
N THR A 998 -14.56 27.52 16.21
CA THR A 998 -15.53 27.57 17.33
C THR A 998 -15.42 26.39 18.29
N PHE A 999 -14.71 25.33 17.90
CA PHE A 999 -14.60 24.08 18.63
C PHE A 999 -14.12 24.29 20.06
N ASN A 1000 -13.01 25.01 20.25
CA ASN A 1000 -12.43 25.24 21.58
C ASN A 1000 -13.44 25.93 22.51
N ASN A 1001 -14.05 27.03 22.06
CA ASN A 1001 -15.04 27.78 22.84
C ASN A 1001 -16.28 26.93 23.17
N LYS A 1002 -16.81 26.19 22.18
CA LYS A 1002 -17.97 25.30 22.34
C LYS A 1002 -17.67 24.16 23.32
N PHE A 1003 -16.51 23.54 23.18
CA PHE A 1003 -16.04 22.46 24.05
C PHE A 1003 -15.91 22.95 25.50
N LEU A 1004 -15.22 24.07 25.72
CA LEU A 1004 -15.02 24.64 27.06
C LEU A 1004 -16.35 25.07 27.71
N GLN A 1005 -17.30 25.57 26.92
CA GLN A 1005 -18.63 25.92 27.42
C GLN A 1005 -19.40 24.69 27.93
N LEU A 1006 -19.31 23.57 27.23
CA LEU A 1006 -19.93 22.30 27.64
C LEU A 1006 -19.17 21.65 28.79
N ALA A 1007 -17.83 21.72 28.80
CA ALA A 1007 -16.95 21.16 29.83
C ALA A 1007 -17.06 21.81 31.23
N LYS A 1008 -18.03 22.70 31.45
CA LYS A 1008 -18.42 23.19 32.80
C LYS A 1008 -18.75 22.03 33.73
N THR A 1009 -19.42 21.01 33.21
CA THR A 1009 -19.56 19.67 33.78
C THR A 1009 -19.39 18.66 32.65
N PHE A 1010 -18.61 17.60 32.85
CA PHE A 1010 -18.26 16.71 31.74
C PHE A 1010 -19.44 15.89 31.20
N ASP A 1011 -20.54 15.75 31.94
CA ASP A 1011 -21.75 15.05 31.47
C ASP A 1011 -22.37 15.71 30.24
N LYS A 1012 -22.22 17.03 30.11
CA LYS A 1012 -22.73 17.80 28.96
C LYS A 1012 -21.94 17.57 27.68
N LEU A 1013 -20.72 17.02 27.76
CA LEU A 1013 -19.95 16.63 26.57
C LEU A 1013 -20.54 15.39 25.87
N LEU A 1014 -21.40 14.63 26.56
CA LEU A 1014 -22.16 13.55 25.93
C LEU A 1014 -23.18 14.08 24.90
N ASP A 1015 -23.63 15.33 25.09
CA ASP A 1015 -24.58 16.00 24.21
C ASP A 1015 -23.86 16.92 23.20
N PHE A 1016 -22.55 16.73 22.99
CA PHE A 1016 -21.82 17.42 21.93
C PHE A 1016 -22.40 17.04 20.56
N ASP A 1017 -22.36 17.95 19.61
CA ASP A 1017 -22.95 17.72 18.28
C ASP A 1017 -22.25 16.59 17.53
N ALA A 1018 -23.01 15.87 16.70
CA ALA A 1018 -22.48 14.77 15.91
C ALA A 1018 -21.45 15.29 14.90
N LEU A 1019 -20.21 14.81 15.02
CA LEU A 1019 -19.09 15.18 14.15
C LEU A 1019 -19.01 14.26 12.93
N GLU A 1020 -18.53 14.80 11.82
CA GLU A 1020 -18.19 13.98 10.66
C GLU A 1020 -17.12 12.91 10.97
N LEU A 1021 -17.03 11.88 10.13
CA LEU A 1021 -16.06 10.80 10.33
C LEU A 1021 -14.64 11.36 10.22
N GLY A 1022 -13.79 11.14 11.22
CA GLY A 1022 -12.38 11.47 11.19
C GLY A 1022 -11.51 10.24 11.51
N TYR A 1023 -10.28 10.24 11.02
CA TYR A 1023 -9.22 9.35 11.44
C TYR A 1023 -8.15 10.18 12.13
N ILE A 1024 -7.80 9.82 13.37
CA ILE A 1024 -6.72 10.47 14.11
C ILE A 1024 -5.47 9.59 14.06
N ASN A 1025 -4.34 10.21 13.74
CA ASN A 1025 -3.03 9.58 13.78
C ASN A 1025 -1.99 10.62 14.22
N GLY A 1026 -1.50 10.48 15.46
CA GLY A 1026 -0.60 11.44 16.08
C GLY A 1026 -1.18 12.86 16.14
N GLY A 1027 -0.45 13.82 15.60
CA GLY A 1027 -0.88 15.22 15.50
C GLY A 1027 -1.83 15.55 14.34
N LEU A 1028 -2.27 14.55 13.55
CA LEU A 1028 -3.08 14.77 12.35
C LEU A 1028 -4.52 14.27 12.50
N LEU A 1029 -5.44 15.06 11.94
CA LEU A 1029 -6.81 14.68 11.65
C LEU A 1029 -6.96 14.49 10.14
N LEU A 1030 -7.46 13.32 9.71
CA LEU A 1030 -7.77 13.00 8.32
C LEU A 1030 -9.28 12.79 8.19
N VAL A 1031 -9.92 13.40 7.20
CA VAL A 1031 -11.39 13.34 7.04
C VAL A 1031 -11.73 12.94 5.60
N PRO A 1032 -12.53 11.88 5.39
CA PRO A 1032 -13.04 11.53 4.07
C PRO A 1032 -14.03 12.59 3.60
N THR A 1033 -13.87 13.05 2.37
CA THR A 1033 -14.76 14.04 1.75
C THR A 1033 -15.08 13.63 0.32
N ALA A 1034 -16.37 13.59 -0.01
CA ALA A 1034 -16.81 13.14 -1.33
C ALA A 1034 -16.98 14.28 -2.34
N ASN A 1035 -17.21 15.52 -1.89
CA ASN A 1035 -17.57 16.65 -2.73
C ASN A 1035 -16.71 17.87 -2.38
N ILE A 1036 -15.76 18.19 -3.27
CA ILE A 1036 -14.89 19.37 -3.13
C ILE A 1036 -15.09 20.28 -4.35
N GLU A 1037 -15.40 21.53 -4.09
CA GLU A 1037 -15.29 22.61 -5.07
C GLU A 1037 -13.89 23.22 -4.94
N GLU A 1038 -13.16 23.24 -6.05
CA GLU A 1038 -11.81 23.77 -6.14
C GLU A 1038 -11.82 25.00 -7.02
N SER A 1039 -11.20 26.07 -6.55
CA SER A 1039 -11.11 27.34 -7.26
C SER A 1039 -9.69 27.88 -7.19
N TYR A 1040 -9.10 28.21 -8.32
CA TYR A 1040 -7.78 28.85 -8.38
C TYR A 1040 -7.90 30.26 -8.92
N GLN A 1041 -7.35 31.22 -8.18
CA GLN A 1041 -7.30 32.61 -8.59
C GLN A 1041 -5.96 32.90 -9.27
N ILE A 1042 -6.01 33.28 -10.54
CA ILE A 1042 -4.83 33.57 -11.35
C ILE A 1042 -4.79 35.08 -11.57
N LYS A 1043 -3.99 35.77 -10.75
CA LYS A 1043 -3.94 37.24 -10.72
C LYS A 1043 -3.46 37.78 -12.06
N LEU A 1044 -3.96 38.95 -12.47
CA LEU A 1044 -3.57 39.57 -13.74
C LEU A 1044 -2.04 39.74 -13.86
N LEU A 1045 -1.37 40.16 -12.79
CA LEU A 1045 0.08 40.31 -12.76
C LEU A 1045 0.81 38.98 -13.02
N ASP A 1046 0.29 37.87 -12.46
CA ASP A 1046 0.85 36.54 -12.70
C ASP A 1046 0.60 36.07 -14.14
N ILE A 1047 -0.55 36.44 -14.73
CA ILE A 1047 -0.86 36.15 -16.14
C ILE A 1047 0.14 36.88 -17.05
N GLU A 1048 0.33 38.19 -16.84
CA GLU A 1048 1.24 39.02 -17.65
C GLU A 1048 2.69 38.54 -17.52
N GLN A 1049 3.11 38.14 -16.32
CA GLN A 1049 4.46 37.68 -16.05
C GLN A 1049 4.73 36.26 -16.56
N TYR A 1050 3.83 35.31 -16.24
CA TYR A 1050 4.11 33.88 -16.39
C TYR A 1050 3.34 33.23 -17.55
N ALA A 1051 2.15 33.69 -17.94
CA ALA A 1051 1.39 33.12 -19.06
C ALA A 1051 1.78 33.73 -20.43
N ASN A 1052 3.06 34.07 -20.62
CA ASN A 1052 3.54 34.78 -21.81
C ASN A 1052 3.76 33.87 -23.04
N ALA A 1053 4.03 34.49 -24.20
CA ALA A 1053 4.22 33.77 -25.46
C ALA A 1053 5.41 32.77 -25.43
N GLU A 1054 6.44 33.06 -24.64
CA GLU A 1054 7.59 32.16 -24.44
C GLU A 1054 7.16 30.86 -23.77
N LEU A 1055 6.39 30.94 -22.66
CA LEU A 1055 5.87 29.75 -21.97
C LEU A 1055 5.06 28.87 -22.92
N TRP A 1056 4.15 29.47 -23.69
CA TRP A 1056 3.31 28.74 -24.64
C TRP A 1056 4.13 28.03 -25.73
N GLN A 1057 5.14 28.71 -26.30
CA GLN A 1057 6.05 28.08 -27.27
C GLN A 1057 6.86 26.95 -26.64
N ASN A 1058 7.32 27.13 -25.40
CA ASN A 1058 8.07 26.12 -24.66
C ASN A 1058 7.25 24.86 -24.42
N MET A 1059 5.98 25.00 -24.01
CA MET A 1059 5.06 23.87 -23.85
C MET A 1059 4.79 23.15 -25.19
N LYS A 1060 4.63 23.89 -26.29
CA LYS A 1060 4.45 23.30 -27.63
C LYS A 1060 5.67 22.49 -28.07
N ARG A 1061 6.88 23.02 -27.84
CA ARG A 1061 8.14 22.30 -28.12
C ARG A 1061 8.20 20.98 -27.35
N ILE A 1062 7.82 20.97 -26.07
CA ILE A 1062 7.77 19.72 -25.27
C ILE A 1062 6.75 18.74 -25.86
N SER A 1063 5.54 19.18 -26.20
CA SER A 1063 4.49 18.28 -26.74
C SER A 1063 4.87 17.65 -28.09
N GLN A 1064 5.59 18.39 -28.93
CA GLN A 1064 5.97 17.95 -30.28
C GLN A 1064 7.27 17.16 -30.32
N ASN A 1065 8.18 17.37 -29.36
CA ASN A 1065 9.47 16.70 -29.35
C ASN A 1065 9.32 15.21 -28.96
N GLN A 1066 9.69 14.32 -29.90
CA GLN A 1066 9.60 12.87 -29.73
C GLN A 1066 10.61 12.30 -28.73
N THR A 1067 11.62 13.07 -28.32
CA THR A 1067 12.58 12.64 -27.29
C THR A 1067 11.97 12.64 -25.89
N TYR A 1068 10.86 13.35 -25.67
CA TYR A 1068 10.16 13.32 -24.38
C TYR A 1068 9.19 12.13 -24.29
N PRO A 1069 8.98 11.58 -23.08
CA PRO A 1069 8.02 10.50 -22.87
C PRO A 1069 6.62 10.85 -23.36
N GLU A 1070 5.92 9.88 -23.96
CA GLU A 1070 4.56 10.10 -24.47
C GLU A 1070 3.61 10.65 -23.40
N ASN A 1071 3.68 10.10 -22.17
CA ASN A 1071 2.85 10.55 -21.05
C ASN A 1071 3.02 12.05 -20.79
N LEU A 1072 4.26 12.57 -20.83
CA LEU A 1072 4.55 13.99 -20.65
C LEU A 1072 4.01 14.81 -21.84
N ARG A 1073 4.30 14.36 -23.08
CA ARG A 1073 3.82 15.01 -24.31
C ARG A 1073 2.30 15.12 -24.38
N PHE A 1074 1.60 14.14 -23.82
CA PHE A 1074 0.14 14.12 -23.73
C PHE A 1074 -0.41 14.92 -22.55
N ALA A 1075 0.23 14.87 -21.37
CA ALA A 1075 -0.19 15.60 -20.18
C ALA A 1075 -0.06 17.12 -20.37
N ILE A 1076 0.98 17.59 -21.06
CA ILE A 1076 1.20 19.03 -21.26
C ILE A 1076 0.15 19.69 -22.16
N LYS A 1077 -0.59 18.93 -22.98
CA LYS A 1077 -1.62 19.47 -23.88
C LYS A 1077 -2.74 20.19 -23.11
N ASP A 1078 -3.09 19.69 -21.93
CA ASP A 1078 -4.15 20.29 -21.10
C ASP A 1078 -3.66 21.62 -20.47
N ALA A 1079 -2.35 21.72 -20.15
CA ALA A 1079 -1.73 22.98 -19.72
C ALA A 1079 -1.60 24.01 -20.85
N ILE A 1080 -1.33 23.56 -22.09
CA ILE A 1080 -1.33 24.44 -23.28
C ILE A 1080 -2.70 25.09 -23.47
N GLU A 1081 -3.79 24.33 -23.26
CA GLU A 1081 -5.15 24.85 -23.33
C GLU A 1081 -5.40 25.96 -22.30
N LEU A 1082 -4.98 25.76 -21.04
CA LEU A 1082 -5.08 26.77 -19.99
C LEU A 1082 -4.30 28.03 -20.34
N VAL A 1083 -3.00 27.91 -20.66
CA VAL A 1083 -2.16 29.07 -20.97
C VAL A 1083 -2.70 29.84 -22.19
N HIS A 1084 -3.15 29.13 -23.21
CA HIS A 1084 -3.77 29.76 -24.38
C HIS A 1084 -5.05 30.54 -24.02
N LYS A 1085 -5.87 30.03 -23.10
CA LYS A 1085 -7.06 30.76 -22.63
C LYS A 1085 -6.67 31.99 -21.82
N LEU A 1086 -5.70 31.89 -20.93
CA LEU A 1086 -5.20 33.01 -20.13
C LEU A 1086 -4.61 34.13 -21.01
N GLN A 1087 -3.88 33.79 -22.07
CA GLN A 1087 -3.33 34.76 -23.03
C GLN A 1087 -4.38 35.56 -23.80
N ASN A 1088 -5.53 34.93 -24.05
CA ASN A 1088 -6.62 35.52 -24.81
C ASN A 1088 -7.74 36.05 -23.88
N ALA A 1089 -7.55 35.99 -22.57
CA ALA A 1089 -8.52 36.46 -21.60
C ALA A 1089 -8.54 37.99 -21.52
N SER A 1090 -9.61 38.54 -20.95
CA SER A 1090 -9.68 39.97 -20.64
C SER A 1090 -8.58 40.36 -19.64
N SER A 1091 -8.12 41.61 -19.66
CA SER A 1091 -7.11 42.16 -18.72
C SER A 1091 -7.65 42.28 -17.29
N LYS A 1092 -7.98 41.14 -16.69
CA LYS A 1092 -8.54 40.96 -15.35
C LYS A 1092 -7.99 39.67 -14.75
N THR A 1093 -7.97 39.60 -13.42
CA THR A 1093 -7.74 38.35 -12.69
C THR A 1093 -8.72 37.29 -13.15
N GLN A 1094 -8.21 36.09 -13.44
CA GLN A 1094 -9.00 34.96 -13.90
C GLN A 1094 -9.24 33.98 -12.75
N LYS A 1095 -10.39 33.32 -12.75
CA LYS A 1095 -10.75 32.29 -11.77
C LYS A 1095 -10.97 30.96 -12.48
N LEU A 1096 -10.15 29.95 -12.20
CA LEU A 1096 -10.36 28.59 -12.67
C LEU A 1096 -11.18 27.81 -11.64
N THR A 1097 -12.37 27.35 -11.99
CA THR A 1097 -13.26 26.62 -11.08
C THR A 1097 -13.57 25.21 -11.57
N GLN A 1098 -13.69 24.28 -10.62
CA GLN A 1098 -14.12 22.92 -10.90
C GLN A 1098 -14.80 22.30 -9.68
N LYS A 1099 -15.65 21.29 -9.93
CA LYS A 1099 -16.28 20.48 -8.89
C LYS A 1099 -15.85 19.05 -9.05
N SER A 1100 -15.43 18.43 -7.95
CA SER A 1100 -15.03 17.05 -7.93
C SER A 1100 -15.95 16.26 -7.00
N LYS A 1101 -16.34 15.07 -7.47
CA LYS A 1101 -17.07 14.09 -6.68
C LYS A 1101 -16.32 12.77 -6.70
N ASN A 1102 -15.51 12.50 -5.67
CA ASN A 1102 -14.73 11.27 -5.58
C ASN A 1102 -14.85 10.67 -4.18
N ILE A 1103 -15.14 9.37 -4.11
CA ILE A 1103 -15.32 8.65 -2.83
C ILE A 1103 -14.02 8.38 -2.07
N ASP A 1104 -12.87 8.58 -2.72
CA ASP A 1104 -11.52 8.31 -2.22
C ASP A 1104 -10.73 9.59 -1.90
N GLN A 1105 -11.42 10.73 -1.78
CA GLN A 1105 -10.83 12.02 -1.42
C GLN A 1105 -10.84 12.22 0.10
N TYR A 1106 -9.77 12.85 0.59
CA TYR A 1106 -9.57 13.17 1.99
C TYR A 1106 -8.95 14.56 2.10
N TYR A 1107 -9.24 15.25 3.19
CA TYR A 1107 -8.42 16.37 3.64
C TYR A 1107 -7.73 16.04 4.97
N ALA A 1108 -6.58 16.67 5.20
CA ALA A 1108 -5.83 16.55 6.44
C ALA A 1108 -5.39 17.90 6.96
N LEU A 1109 -5.45 18.06 8.28
CA LEU A 1109 -5.01 19.25 8.99
C LEU A 1109 -4.38 18.88 10.36
N PRO A 1110 -3.48 19.70 10.90
CA PRO A 1110 -2.95 19.51 12.25
C PRO A 1110 -4.03 19.68 13.32
N LEU A 1111 -4.08 18.80 14.32
CA LEU A 1111 -4.98 18.97 15.47
C LEU A 1111 -4.71 20.28 16.24
N PHE A 1112 -3.49 20.81 16.17
CA PHE A 1112 -3.15 22.11 16.74
C PHE A 1112 -3.95 23.27 16.13
N ALA A 1113 -4.53 23.11 14.93
CA ALA A 1113 -5.37 24.13 14.32
C ALA A 1113 -6.65 24.44 15.15
N PHE A 1114 -7.11 23.52 16.00
CA PHE A 1114 -8.29 23.75 16.86
C PHE A 1114 -7.98 24.61 18.09
N ILE A 1115 -6.73 24.62 18.56
CA ILE A 1115 -6.35 25.33 19.80
C ILE A 1115 -5.52 26.57 19.50
N SER A 1116 -4.56 26.47 18.59
CA SER A 1116 -3.70 27.58 18.18
C SER A 1116 -4.18 28.24 16.88
N GLY A 1117 -5.47 28.13 16.56
CA GLY A 1117 -6.04 28.59 15.28
C GLY A 1117 -5.87 30.10 15.04
N GLU A 1118 -6.07 30.93 16.07
CA GLU A 1118 -5.89 32.38 15.99
C GLU A 1118 -4.42 32.76 15.70
N VAL A 1119 -3.50 32.12 16.42
CA VAL A 1119 -2.05 32.31 16.25
C VAL A 1119 -1.58 31.88 14.86
N MET A 1120 -2.07 30.73 14.36
CA MET A 1120 -1.79 30.30 13.00
C MET A 1120 -2.30 31.32 11.99
N SER A 1121 -3.52 31.81 12.15
CA SER A 1121 -4.12 32.78 11.24
C SER A 1121 -3.30 34.06 11.16
N GLU A 1122 -2.82 34.58 12.30
CA GLU A 1122 -1.94 35.76 12.33
C GLU A 1122 -0.62 35.49 11.59
N TYR A 1123 0.02 34.34 11.83
CA TYR A 1123 1.26 33.96 11.17
C TYR A 1123 1.14 33.91 9.65
N PHE A 1124 0.08 33.26 9.14
CA PHE A 1124 -0.12 33.07 7.70
C PHE A 1124 -0.59 34.34 6.99
N THR A 1125 -1.40 35.17 7.66
CA THR A 1125 -1.81 36.49 7.12
C THR A 1125 -0.62 37.41 6.88
N ASN A 1126 0.45 37.28 7.69
CA ASN A 1126 1.67 38.07 7.54
C ASN A 1126 2.58 37.61 6.38
N GLU A 1127 2.20 36.58 5.62
CA GLU A 1127 2.93 36.04 4.46
C GLU A 1127 4.43 35.79 4.70
N ILE A 1128 4.79 35.30 5.90
CA ILE A 1128 6.18 34.98 6.26
C ILE A 1128 6.73 33.92 5.29
N GLU A 1129 7.92 34.19 4.73
CA GLU A 1129 8.56 33.25 3.81
C GLU A 1129 9.10 32.03 4.57
N GLU A 1130 8.52 30.87 4.27
CA GLU A 1130 8.90 29.61 4.90
C GLU A 1130 10.15 28.99 4.24
N PRO A 1131 11.10 28.43 5.02
CA PRO A 1131 12.25 27.73 4.47
C PRO A 1131 11.82 26.56 3.58
N GLU A 1132 12.46 26.39 2.42
CA GLU A 1132 12.05 25.39 1.41
C GLU A 1132 11.95 23.95 1.95
N ASP A 1133 12.85 23.56 2.86
CA ASP A 1133 12.87 22.21 3.46
C ASP A 1133 12.00 22.08 4.74
N GLU A 1134 11.26 23.13 5.12
CA GLU A 1134 10.47 23.19 6.36
C GLU A 1134 9.05 23.78 6.14
N ARG A 1135 8.59 23.87 4.89
CA ARG A 1135 7.23 24.34 4.56
C ARG A 1135 6.17 23.42 5.15
N PHE A 1136 5.12 23.99 5.75
CA PHE A 1136 4.03 23.18 6.33
C PHE A 1136 3.39 22.22 5.32
N ARG A 1137 3.16 22.66 4.08
CA ARG A 1137 2.62 21.81 3.00
C ARG A 1137 3.46 20.54 2.79
N ASP A 1138 4.78 20.70 2.76
CA ASP A 1138 5.71 19.61 2.48
C ASP A 1138 5.88 18.68 3.69
N ILE A 1139 5.82 19.22 4.92
CA ILE A 1139 5.77 18.45 6.17
C ILE A 1139 4.50 17.58 6.20
N LEU A 1140 3.32 18.18 5.94
CA LEU A 1140 2.04 17.44 5.91
C LEU A 1140 2.04 16.37 4.82
N ALA A 1141 2.51 16.70 3.62
CA ALA A 1141 2.62 15.74 2.52
C ALA A 1141 3.57 14.58 2.86
N ALA A 1142 4.71 14.87 3.51
CA ALA A 1142 5.66 13.85 3.96
C ALA A 1142 5.05 12.97 5.07
N TYR A 1143 4.36 13.58 6.03
CA TYR A 1143 3.71 12.86 7.12
C TYR A 1143 2.66 11.87 6.57
N ILE A 1144 1.77 12.33 5.68
CA ILE A 1144 0.73 11.46 5.12
C ILE A 1144 1.33 10.33 4.26
N ARG A 1145 2.36 10.61 3.44
CA ARG A 1145 3.03 9.59 2.63
C ARG A 1145 3.74 8.50 3.45
N LEU A 1146 4.14 8.82 4.68
CA LEU A 1146 4.69 7.83 5.62
C LEU A 1146 3.60 6.95 6.25
N LEU A 1147 2.33 7.40 6.23
CA LEU A 1147 1.22 6.67 6.83
C LEU A 1147 0.43 5.86 5.81
N TYR A 1148 0.19 6.41 4.61
CA TYR A 1148 -0.71 5.82 3.61
C TYR A 1148 -0.18 6.00 2.18
N PRO A 1149 -0.56 5.11 1.25
CA PRO A 1149 -0.35 5.33 -0.18
C PRO A 1149 -1.29 6.44 -0.64
N VAL A 1150 -0.73 7.55 -1.12
CA VAL A 1150 -1.50 8.74 -1.51
C VAL A 1150 -1.11 9.27 -2.89
N THR A 1151 -2.09 9.83 -3.58
CA THR A 1151 -1.93 10.49 -4.88
C THR A 1151 -2.56 11.88 -4.87
N ASN A 1152 -2.15 12.73 -5.81
CA ASN A 1152 -2.75 14.05 -6.07
C ASN A 1152 -2.87 14.94 -4.82
N ILE A 1153 -1.75 15.19 -4.14
CA ILE A 1153 -1.72 16.09 -2.98
C ILE A 1153 -1.84 17.55 -3.45
N LEU A 1154 -2.88 18.23 -2.99
CA LEU A 1154 -3.23 19.63 -3.21
C LEU A 1154 -3.19 20.39 -1.85
N PRO A 1155 -3.03 21.73 -1.83
CA PRO A 1155 -2.91 22.64 -2.96
C PRO A 1155 -1.60 22.49 -3.76
N ILE A 1156 -1.54 23.14 -4.93
CA ILE A 1156 -0.31 23.25 -5.76
C ILE A 1156 0.68 24.20 -5.07
N GLY A 1157 0.18 25.35 -4.60
CA GLY A 1157 0.94 26.29 -3.78
C GLY A 1157 1.22 25.80 -2.36
N HIS A 1158 1.92 26.64 -1.59
CA HIS A 1158 2.33 26.37 -0.22
C HIS A 1158 2.03 27.54 0.75
N LYS A 1159 1.47 28.64 0.26
CA LYS A 1159 1.02 29.75 1.10
C LYS A 1159 -0.41 29.48 1.59
N TYR A 1160 -0.66 29.72 2.87
CA TYR A 1160 -1.98 29.58 3.49
C TYR A 1160 -2.45 30.95 4.00
N GLN A 1161 -3.75 31.09 4.26
CA GLN A 1161 -4.33 32.29 4.88
C GLN A 1161 -4.57 32.11 6.38
N GLU A 1162 -5.16 30.98 6.79
CA GLU A 1162 -5.58 30.76 8.18
C GLU A 1162 -4.80 29.63 8.87
N PHE A 1163 -4.71 28.46 8.23
CA PHE A 1163 -4.01 27.29 8.78
C PHE A 1163 -3.57 26.35 7.65
N PRO A 1164 -2.56 25.49 7.88
CA PRO A 1164 -2.07 24.60 6.85
C PRO A 1164 -2.96 23.36 6.74
N PHE A 1165 -3.25 22.96 5.50
CA PHE A 1165 -4.02 21.75 5.20
C PHE A 1165 -3.52 21.13 3.90
N VAL A 1166 -3.88 19.87 3.66
CA VAL A 1166 -3.72 19.24 2.35
C VAL A 1166 -4.96 18.42 1.98
N VAL A 1167 -5.30 18.40 0.70
CA VAL A 1167 -6.31 17.52 0.11
C VAL A 1167 -5.59 16.46 -0.70
N PHE A 1168 -5.98 15.20 -0.57
CA PHE A 1168 -5.31 14.10 -1.26
C PHE A 1168 -6.30 12.98 -1.56
N ARG A 1169 -5.85 12.03 -2.40
CA ARG A 1169 -6.60 10.83 -2.73
C ARG A 1169 -5.91 9.59 -2.18
N SER A 1170 -6.67 8.69 -1.56
CA SER A 1170 -6.17 7.40 -1.09
C SER A 1170 -7.25 6.33 -1.13
N TYR A 1171 -7.04 5.31 -1.97
CA TYR A 1171 -8.02 4.25 -2.18
C TYR A 1171 -8.01 3.17 -1.12
N SER A 1172 -6.92 3.05 -0.36
CA SER A 1172 -6.73 2.01 0.64
C SER A 1172 -6.72 2.54 2.06
N LEU A 1173 -6.80 3.86 2.29
CA LEU A 1173 -6.73 4.45 3.64
C LEU A 1173 -7.83 3.89 4.54
N ALA A 1174 -9.09 3.96 4.12
CA ALA A 1174 -10.20 3.47 4.93
C ALA A 1174 -10.09 1.96 5.21
N GLU A 1175 -9.56 1.19 4.27
CA GLU A 1175 -9.40 -0.25 4.39
C GLU A 1175 -8.22 -0.64 5.28
N ILE A 1176 -7.06 0.02 5.14
CA ILE A 1176 -5.92 -0.11 6.06
C ILE A 1176 -6.39 0.14 7.49
N ARG A 1177 -7.20 1.17 7.71
CA ARG A 1177 -7.78 1.49 9.03
C ARG A 1177 -8.73 0.41 9.54
N LYS A 1178 -9.63 -0.11 8.69
CA LYS A 1178 -10.53 -1.21 9.06
C LYS A 1178 -9.80 -2.49 9.44
N GLN A 1179 -8.68 -2.81 8.78
CA GLN A 1179 -7.99 -4.08 9.00
C GLN A 1179 -7.31 -4.22 10.35
N LEU A 1180 -7.01 -3.11 11.02
CA LEU A 1180 -6.35 -3.07 12.34
C LEU A 1180 -7.10 -3.90 13.40
N PHE A 1181 -8.40 -4.11 13.21
CA PHE A 1181 -9.29 -4.80 14.17
C PHE A 1181 -9.85 -6.14 13.65
N THR A 1182 -9.23 -6.68 12.60
CA THR A 1182 -9.60 -7.99 12.03
C THR A 1182 -8.70 -9.10 12.58
N ASP A 1183 -9.21 -10.32 12.61
CA ASP A 1183 -8.49 -11.53 13.03
C ASP A 1183 -7.62 -12.13 11.92
N LYS A 1184 -7.62 -11.54 10.71
CA LYS A 1184 -6.73 -11.93 9.61
C LYS A 1184 -5.26 -11.60 9.91
N TYR A 1185 -5.02 -10.59 10.74
CA TYR A 1185 -3.68 -10.11 11.09
C TYR A 1185 -3.45 -10.24 12.60
N LEU A 1186 -2.49 -11.08 12.99
CA LEU A 1186 -2.18 -11.32 14.40
C LEU A 1186 -1.74 -10.04 15.13
N LEU A 1187 -0.87 -9.24 14.51
CA LEU A 1187 -0.18 -8.13 15.17
C LEU A 1187 0.05 -6.97 14.19
N ASN A 1188 -0.37 -5.77 14.57
CA ASN A 1188 0.02 -4.52 13.92
C ASN A 1188 0.81 -3.69 14.92
N SER A 1189 2.13 -3.59 14.74
CA SER A 1189 3.00 -2.82 15.63
C SER A 1189 4.22 -2.29 14.91
N ARG A 1190 4.62 -1.05 15.24
CA ARG A 1190 5.85 -0.44 14.74
C ARG A 1190 7.14 -0.89 15.44
N GLU A 1191 7.05 -1.83 16.38
CA GLU A 1191 8.19 -2.33 17.13
C GLU A 1191 8.21 -3.85 17.24
N LEU A 1192 7.06 -4.45 17.55
CA LEU A 1192 6.89 -5.89 17.54
C LEU A 1192 6.68 -6.37 16.09
N ASN A 1193 7.38 -7.43 15.68
CA ASN A 1193 7.22 -8.02 14.35
C ASN A 1193 7.14 -9.54 14.47
N VAL A 1194 6.15 -10.12 13.77
CA VAL A 1194 5.89 -11.57 13.70
C VAL A 1194 7.15 -12.37 13.31
N LEU A 1195 8.01 -11.85 12.44
CA LEU A 1195 9.24 -12.57 12.06
C LEU A 1195 10.23 -12.68 13.24
N ASN A 1196 10.38 -11.62 14.04
CA ASN A 1196 11.21 -11.67 15.24
C ASN A 1196 10.60 -12.63 16.27
N LEU A 1197 9.27 -12.65 16.38
CA LEU A 1197 8.55 -13.60 17.22
C LEU A 1197 8.89 -15.05 16.82
N ILE A 1198 8.91 -15.35 15.52
CA ILE A 1198 9.26 -16.69 14.99
C ILE A 1198 10.74 -17.01 15.21
N LEU A 1199 11.64 -16.05 14.97
CA LEU A 1199 13.09 -16.23 15.15
C LEU A 1199 13.50 -16.35 16.62
N SER A 1200 12.68 -15.83 17.53
CA SER A 1200 12.89 -15.95 18.98
C SER A 1200 12.46 -17.29 19.56
N GLN A 1201 11.83 -18.15 18.76
CA GLN A 1201 11.36 -19.47 19.19
C GLN A 1201 12.39 -20.60 19.03
#